data_AF-A0A960SHL8-F1
#
_entry.id   AF-A0A960SHL8-F1
#
_cell.length_a   1.000
_cell.length_b   1.000
_cell.length_c   1.000
_cell.angle_alpha   90.00
_cell.angle_beta   90.00
_cell.angle_gamma   90.00
#
_symmetry.space_group_name_H-M   'P 1'
#
loop_
_entity.id
_entity.type
_entity.pdbx_description
1 polymer ?
#
loop_
_entity_poly.entity_id
_entity_poly.type
_entity_poly.pdbx_seq_one_letter_code
_entity_poly.pdbx_strand_id
1 'polypeptide(L)'
;MSSIRSESEVVERGRKIIREYEDARLAGYGILDVTRAPYRADNRGEQDVTAILQRAIEDARDARMVCYLPTGTYRVSGTLEGISGVVQWDDWPYPGEADPWVAEASFYYPCVLLGSRHGERSRIVLSDSSPGFDDPDNPQPVLYFWARSMQSIGNQDPDTPQSNINFNQKILSLDIDLGKGNHGAIAVDHRGAEGATIEDVRVVAEGAFAGFRHAPGSGGAMHGITVEGGRYGLYFTGSQPSPLVSDLTLRGQTEASILCQTRGPLTLVGARIEGAGIRGAPNNAAWNGAISLIDSIVSLTVPGPAIQINRSLVLENVWVSGTNTLVSVHQNAPLTGKADSWYHILEYVAPGVRNYPEELGGETTVDDIWVDLRPVDMPLVRIEEFREAPSDEILETHRLPALPVWDEDGVINVREAPFRARGDGVTDDWPAIQAAGDQFQRVFLPKGTYALSKPIQLKSDTRLFGLTNILTEVTPLDGAPAFSDAINPQPLILTPDDAEATTELHSMTLKVPVTNPCVYALHWRVGSKSVARNLYPIRPLWHPHAIAMSQPMIRISDSGGGRWYTQTLLGWWSQAPDYRHFLVEGTTQPLRFYHLQPQHARCQAMVEFRDASNVDIFSIKAEGDVPIVEMNGCRNVR
;
A
#
# COMPACT_ATOMS: atom_id res chain seq x y z
N MET A 1 13.77 -26.38 -3.29
CA MET A 1 14.80 -25.79 -2.38
C MET A 1 14.29 -25.92 -0.96
N SER A 2 15.15 -25.86 0.06
CA SER A 2 14.70 -25.83 1.46
C SER A 2 13.76 -24.63 1.69
N SER A 3 12.68 -24.85 2.45
CA SER A 3 11.71 -23.80 2.83
C SER A 3 12.32 -22.75 3.78
N ILE A 4 13.37 -23.14 4.52
CA ILE A 4 14.15 -22.31 5.44
C ILE A 4 15.58 -22.20 4.90
N ARG A 5 16.10 -21.00 4.78
CA ARG A 5 17.44 -20.70 4.26
C ARG A 5 18.15 -19.70 5.17
N SER A 6 19.48 -19.77 5.25
CA SER A 6 20.24 -18.69 5.89
C SER A 6 20.41 -17.49 4.96
N GLU A 7 20.71 -16.32 5.51
CA GLU A 7 20.93 -15.10 4.73
C GLU A 7 22.07 -15.29 3.72
N SER A 8 23.17 -15.91 4.12
CA SER A 8 24.34 -16.16 3.27
C SER A 8 24.02 -17.07 2.09
N GLU A 9 23.15 -18.08 2.28
CA GLU A 9 22.65 -18.92 1.18
C GLU A 9 21.86 -18.10 0.15
N VAL A 10 20.95 -17.22 0.63
CA VAL A 10 20.14 -16.36 -0.24
C VAL A 10 21.01 -15.32 -0.95
N VAL A 11 21.96 -14.69 -0.23
CA VAL A 11 22.90 -13.71 -0.79
C VAL A 11 23.79 -14.34 -1.87
N GLU A 12 24.33 -15.53 -1.64
CA GLU A 12 25.16 -16.20 -2.66
C GLU A 12 24.32 -16.60 -3.89
N ARG A 13 23.08 -17.06 -3.68
CA ARG A 13 22.14 -17.28 -4.78
C ARG A 13 21.87 -16.00 -5.56
N GLY A 14 21.60 -14.89 -4.89
CA GLY A 14 21.40 -13.58 -5.52
C GLY A 14 22.61 -13.13 -6.35
N ARG A 15 23.84 -13.30 -5.84
CA ARG A 15 25.07 -13.02 -6.58
C ARG A 15 25.22 -13.91 -7.82
N LYS A 16 24.82 -15.18 -7.73
CA LYS A 16 24.82 -16.09 -8.88
C LYS A 16 23.83 -15.62 -9.96
N ILE A 17 22.59 -15.28 -9.57
CA ILE A 17 21.56 -14.77 -10.48
C ILE A 17 22.07 -13.52 -11.22
N ILE A 18 22.63 -12.56 -10.49
CA ILE A 18 23.19 -11.33 -11.07
C ILE A 18 24.34 -11.61 -12.06
N ARG A 19 25.19 -12.60 -11.77
CA ARG A 19 26.29 -12.99 -12.68
C ARG A 19 25.81 -13.68 -13.95
N GLU A 20 24.72 -14.44 -13.88
CA GLU A 20 24.17 -15.20 -15.01
C GLU A 20 23.21 -14.38 -15.88
N TYR A 21 22.64 -13.31 -15.34
CA TYR A 21 21.71 -12.43 -16.04
C TYR A 21 22.44 -11.59 -17.10
N GLU A 22 21.90 -11.53 -18.32
CA GLU A 22 22.63 -10.96 -19.46
C GLU A 22 22.77 -9.43 -19.44
N ASP A 23 21.82 -8.72 -18.81
CA ASP A 23 21.84 -7.25 -18.75
C ASP A 23 22.40 -6.76 -17.42
N ALA A 24 23.74 -6.66 -17.37
CA ALA A 24 24.45 -6.17 -16.18
C ALA A 24 24.04 -4.74 -15.78
N ARG A 25 23.54 -3.92 -16.72
CA ARG A 25 23.12 -2.56 -16.43
C ARG A 25 21.81 -2.56 -15.64
N LEU A 26 20.80 -3.28 -16.12
CA LEU A 26 19.53 -3.44 -15.40
C LEU A 26 19.72 -4.17 -14.06
N ALA A 27 20.58 -5.19 -14.02
CA ALA A 27 20.94 -5.83 -12.76
C ALA A 27 21.55 -4.84 -11.77
N GLY A 28 22.43 -3.96 -12.25
CA GLY A 28 22.99 -2.86 -11.48
C GLY A 28 21.92 -1.94 -10.90
N TYR A 29 20.80 -1.74 -11.60
CA TYR A 29 19.68 -0.92 -11.11
C TYR A 29 18.75 -1.65 -10.15
N GLY A 30 18.86 -2.98 -10.04
CA GLY A 30 17.95 -3.82 -9.28
C GLY A 30 16.74 -4.32 -10.08
N ILE A 31 16.82 -4.38 -11.40
CA ILE A 31 15.72 -4.75 -12.30
C ILE A 31 16.03 -6.05 -13.04
N LEU A 32 15.13 -7.02 -12.94
CA LEU A 32 15.19 -8.30 -13.66
C LEU A 32 14.09 -8.28 -14.73
N ASP A 33 14.46 -7.98 -15.96
CA ASP A 33 13.57 -8.03 -17.12
C ASP A 33 13.41 -9.49 -17.57
N VAL A 34 12.17 -9.98 -17.51
CA VAL A 34 11.84 -11.38 -17.81
C VAL A 34 12.08 -11.77 -19.27
N THR A 35 12.20 -10.81 -20.19
CA THR A 35 12.46 -11.07 -21.62
C THR A 35 13.95 -11.29 -21.91
N ARG A 36 14.81 -10.97 -20.95
CA ARG A 36 16.26 -11.16 -21.03
C ARG A 36 16.67 -12.56 -20.62
N ALA A 37 17.83 -13.03 -21.10
CA ALA A 37 18.40 -14.28 -20.63
C ALA A 37 18.77 -14.20 -19.14
N PRO A 38 18.58 -15.29 -18.38
CA PRO A 38 18.26 -16.65 -18.83
C PRO A 38 16.77 -16.96 -19.06
N TYR A 39 15.87 -16.00 -18.81
CA TYR A 39 14.42 -16.24 -18.81
C TYR A 39 13.83 -16.27 -20.21
N ARG A 40 14.14 -15.28 -21.04
CA ARG A 40 13.65 -15.17 -22.43
C ARG A 40 12.13 -15.38 -22.53
N ALA A 41 11.38 -14.86 -21.57
CA ALA A 41 9.93 -15.00 -21.54
C ALA A 41 9.32 -14.42 -22.82
N ASP A 42 8.44 -15.19 -23.47
CA ASP A 42 7.67 -14.69 -24.60
C ASP A 42 6.66 -13.66 -24.12
N ASN A 43 6.83 -12.42 -24.58
CA ASN A 43 5.94 -11.29 -24.30
C ASN A 43 4.96 -11.02 -25.45
N ARG A 44 4.78 -11.99 -26.36
CA ARG A 44 3.84 -11.91 -27.50
C ARG A 44 2.56 -12.72 -27.26
N GLY A 45 2.50 -13.47 -26.16
CA GLY A 45 1.37 -14.33 -25.81
C GLY A 45 1.28 -15.61 -26.64
N GLU A 46 2.35 -15.99 -27.35
CA GLU A 46 2.42 -17.16 -28.22
C GLU A 46 2.79 -18.43 -27.45
N GLN A 47 3.58 -18.30 -26.38
CA GLN A 47 4.02 -19.42 -25.55
C GLN A 47 3.47 -19.32 -24.13
N ASP A 48 3.27 -20.48 -23.50
CA ASP A 48 3.03 -20.50 -22.06
C ASP A 48 4.34 -20.19 -21.33
N VAL A 49 4.32 -19.16 -20.49
CA VAL A 49 5.49 -18.69 -19.75
C VAL A 49 5.34 -18.89 -18.24
N THR A 50 4.39 -19.69 -17.77
CA THR A 50 4.13 -19.88 -16.33
C THR A 50 5.39 -20.27 -15.56
N ALA A 51 6.08 -21.33 -15.99
CA ALA A 51 7.30 -21.79 -15.32
C ALA A 51 8.46 -20.77 -15.41
N ILE A 52 8.52 -20.00 -16.50
CA ILE A 52 9.56 -18.98 -16.72
C ILE A 52 9.33 -17.80 -15.76
N LEU A 53 8.10 -17.29 -15.69
CA LEU A 53 7.73 -16.21 -14.79
C LEU A 53 7.84 -16.62 -13.32
N GLN A 54 7.43 -17.84 -12.96
CA GLN A 54 7.60 -18.35 -11.60
C GLN A 54 9.07 -18.31 -11.17
N ARG A 55 9.96 -18.83 -12.03
CA ARG A 55 11.40 -18.77 -11.79
C ARG A 55 11.90 -17.34 -11.67
N ALA A 56 11.45 -16.43 -12.54
CA ALA A 56 11.88 -15.04 -12.51
C ALA A 56 11.44 -14.31 -11.23
N ILE A 57 10.23 -14.58 -10.72
CA ILE A 57 9.72 -14.03 -9.46
C ILE A 57 10.61 -14.48 -8.29
N GLU A 58 10.92 -15.78 -8.21
CA GLU A 58 11.78 -16.35 -7.17
C GLU A 58 13.22 -15.81 -7.23
N ASP A 59 13.78 -15.74 -8.44
CA ASP A 59 15.13 -15.24 -8.66
C ASP A 59 15.22 -13.73 -8.36
N ALA A 60 14.23 -12.94 -8.75
CA ALA A 60 14.17 -11.51 -8.45
C ALA A 60 14.13 -11.27 -6.93
N ARG A 61 13.27 -12.01 -6.21
CA ARG A 61 13.20 -11.97 -4.74
C ARG A 61 14.56 -12.23 -4.11
N ASP A 62 15.22 -13.34 -4.47
CA ASP A 62 16.48 -13.76 -3.87
C ASP A 62 17.65 -12.82 -4.24
N ALA A 63 17.61 -12.21 -5.42
CA ALA A 63 18.57 -11.20 -5.84
C ALA A 63 18.28 -9.80 -5.27
N ARG A 64 17.18 -9.61 -4.51
CA ARG A 64 16.64 -8.31 -4.10
C ARG A 64 16.47 -7.38 -5.30
N MET A 65 15.68 -7.82 -6.26
CA MET A 65 15.40 -7.13 -7.51
C MET A 65 13.89 -7.10 -7.75
N VAL A 66 13.46 -6.19 -8.61
CA VAL A 66 12.09 -6.19 -9.13
C VAL A 66 12.00 -7.19 -10.28
N CYS A 67 10.99 -8.06 -10.26
CA CYS A 67 10.60 -8.86 -11.42
C CYS A 67 9.82 -7.95 -12.37
N TYR A 68 10.49 -7.49 -13.43
CA TYR A 68 9.98 -6.52 -14.38
C TYR A 68 9.46 -7.21 -15.63
N LEU A 69 8.22 -6.91 -15.99
CA LEU A 69 7.57 -7.34 -17.21
C LEU A 69 7.54 -6.12 -18.15
N PRO A 70 8.39 -6.06 -19.19
CA PRO A 70 8.23 -5.08 -20.25
C PRO A 70 6.87 -5.21 -20.94
N THR A 71 6.49 -4.19 -21.71
CA THR A 71 5.30 -4.19 -22.54
C THR A 71 5.16 -5.48 -23.34
N GLY A 72 3.96 -6.06 -23.30
CA GLY A 72 3.63 -7.28 -24.00
C GLY A 72 2.56 -8.10 -23.27
N THR A 73 2.24 -9.24 -23.88
CA THR A 73 1.31 -10.24 -23.37
C THR A 73 2.06 -11.47 -22.93
N TYR A 74 1.84 -11.91 -21.69
CA TYR A 74 2.48 -13.07 -21.08
C TYR A 74 1.40 -14.11 -20.79
N ARG A 75 1.35 -15.17 -21.61
CA ARG A 75 0.34 -16.21 -21.45
C ARG A 75 0.76 -17.20 -20.36
N VAL A 76 -0.15 -17.51 -19.45
CA VAL A 76 0.06 -18.46 -18.35
C VAL A 76 -1.07 -19.49 -18.33
N SER A 77 -0.83 -20.66 -17.75
CA SER A 77 -1.83 -21.72 -17.57
C SER A 77 -1.97 -22.17 -16.10
N GLY A 78 -1.37 -21.43 -15.17
CA GLY A 78 -1.25 -21.81 -13.77
C GLY A 78 -1.00 -20.63 -12.85
N THR A 79 -1.11 -20.86 -11.55
CA THR A 79 -0.81 -19.88 -10.50
C THR A 79 0.68 -19.54 -10.50
N LEU A 80 0.98 -18.24 -10.43
CA LEU A 80 2.28 -17.68 -10.11
C LEU A 80 2.29 -17.26 -8.64
N GLU A 81 3.26 -17.76 -7.89
CA GLU A 81 3.37 -17.52 -6.46
C GLU A 81 4.47 -16.51 -6.13
N GLY A 82 4.08 -15.43 -5.45
CA GLY A 82 4.96 -14.48 -4.78
C GLY A 82 5.19 -14.90 -3.34
N ILE A 83 6.16 -15.77 -3.10
CA ILE A 83 6.43 -16.33 -1.77
C ILE A 83 7.51 -15.53 -1.04
N SER A 84 7.16 -14.85 0.06
CA SER A 84 8.19 -14.41 1.01
C SER A 84 8.73 -15.63 1.75
N GLY A 85 10.04 -15.85 1.64
CA GLY A 85 10.73 -17.01 2.20
C GLY A 85 10.94 -16.92 3.72
N VAL A 86 11.35 -18.01 4.36
CA VAL A 86 11.97 -17.95 5.69
C VAL A 86 13.48 -17.76 5.51
N VAL A 87 13.98 -16.56 5.80
CA VAL A 87 15.41 -16.23 5.73
C VAL A 87 15.92 -15.98 7.14
N GLN A 88 16.79 -16.85 7.65
CA GLN A 88 17.39 -16.71 8.97
C GLN A 88 18.69 -15.93 8.89
N TRP A 89 18.95 -15.06 9.85
CA TRP A 89 20.25 -14.41 9.97
C TRP A 89 21.33 -15.46 10.23
N ASP A 90 22.46 -15.41 9.52
CA ASP A 90 23.63 -16.21 9.91
C ASP A 90 24.17 -15.71 11.26
N ASP A 91 24.26 -14.38 11.38
CA ASP A 91 24.67 -13.67 12.59
C ASP A 91 23.60 -12.64 12.94
N TRP A 92 22.94 -12.83 14.08
CA TRP A 92 21.90 -11.92 14.56
C TRP A 92 22.46 -10.50 14.77
N PRO A 93 21.98 -9.48 14.04
CA PRO A 93 22.58 -8.13 14.08
C PRO A 93 22.24 -7.34 15.35
N TYR A 94 21.40 -7.87 16.25
CA TYR A 94 20.84 -7.16 17.41
C TYR A 94 21.08 -7.90 18.75
N PRO A 95 22.34 -8.15 19.15
CA PRO A 95 22.68 -9.03 20.28
C PRO A 95 22.00 -8.66 21.61
N GLY A 96 21.18 -9.56 22.16
CA GLY A 96 20.55 -9.38 23.48
C GLY A 96 19.05 -9.05 23.44
N GLU A 97 18.51 -8.74 22.26
CA GLU A 97 17.06 -8.68 22.02
C GLU A 97 16.70 -9.68 20.95
N ALA A 98 15.78 -10.57 21.25
CA ALA A 98 15.10 -11.38 20.25
C ALA A 98 13.66 -10.89 20.21
N ASP A 99 13.41 -9.72 19.59
CA ASP A 99 12.04 -9.48 19.14
C ASP A 99 11.78 -10.54 18.06
N PRO A 100 10.89 -11.52 18.31
CA PRO A 100 10.68 -12.59 17.37
C PRO A 100 10.15 -12.09 16.02
N TRP A 101 9.56 -10.88 15.96
CA TRP A 101 9.09 -10.26 14.73
C TRP A 101 10.22 -9.85 13.80
N VAL A 102 11.46 -9.72 14.28
CA VAL A 102 12.59 -9.32 13.43
C VAL A 102 13.71 -10.35 13.45
N ALA A 103 13.51 -11.45 14.19
CA ALA A 103 14.37 -12.63 14.33
C ALA A 103 14.73 -13.32 13.00
N GLU A 104 14.08 -12.92 11.91
CA GLU A 104 14.33 -13.41 10.56
C GLU A 104 14.51 -12.24 9.59
N ALA A 105 15.40 -12.40 8.61
CA ALA A 105 15.69 -11.43 7.57
C ALA A 105 14.61 -11.38 6.46
N SER A 106 13.58 -12.23 6.54
CA SER A 106 12.53 -12.43 5.53
C SER A 106 11.91 -11.10 5.03
N PHE A 107 11.74 -10.11 5.91
CA PHE A 107 11.18 -8.79 5.60
C PHE A 107 11.94 -8.01 4.51
N TYR A 108 13.22 -8.32 4.32
CA TYR A 108 14.11 -7.66 3.35
C TYR A 108 14.14 -8.36 1.99
N TYR A 109 13.38 -9.45 1.81
CA TYR A 109 13.30 -10.23 0.58
C TYR A 109 11.83 -10.35 0.10
N PRO A 110 11.10 -9.25 -0.11
CA PRO A 110 9.75 -9.31 -0.67
C PRO A 110 9.78 -9.66 -2.16
N CYS A 111 8.69 -10.24 -2.69
CA CYS A 111 8.47 -10.27 -4.12
C CYS A 111 7.88 -8.94 -4.59
N VAL A 112 8.45 -8.38 -5.65
CA VAL A 112 7.93 -7.17 -6.31
C VAL A 112 7.76 -7.48 -7.79
N LEU A 113 6.51 -7.44 -8.25
CA LEU A 113 6.15 -7.58 -9.65
C LEU A 113 5.78 -6.22 -10.22
N LEU A 114 6.43 -5.82 -11.30
CA LEU A 114 6.25 -4.51 -11.94
C LEU A 114 6.06 -4.67 -13.43
N GLY A 115 4.96 -4.17 -13.98
CA GLY A 115 4.78 -4.02 -15.42
C GLY A 115 5.29 -2.68 -15.94
N SER A 116 5.58 -2.65 -17.24
CA SER A 116 5.88 -1.41 -17.97
C SER A 116 4.71 -0.42 -17.86
N ARG A 117 5.06 0.84 -17.56
CA ARG A 117 4.15 2.01 -17.70
C ARG A 117 4.34 2.74 -19.04
N HIS A 118 5.22 2.22 -19.90
CA HIS A 118 5.50 2.74 -21.23
C HIS A 118 4.66 2.05 -22.28
N GLY A 119 4.12 2.82 -23.22
CA GLY A 119 3.37 2.27 -24.35
C GLY A 119 2.15 1.45 -23.90
N GLU A 120 1.96 0.28 -24.52
CA GLU A 120 0.90 -0.65 -24.09
C GLU A 120 1.24 -1.28 -22.74
N ARG A 121 0.21 -1.48 -21.90
CA ARG A 121 0.35 -2.05 -20.56
C ARG A 121 0.79 -3.51 -20.65
N SER A 122 1.60 -3.91 -19.68
CA SER A 122 2.05 -5.31 -19.57
C SER A 122 0.91 -6.18 -19.06
N ARG A 123 0.62 -7.27 -19.76
CA ARG A 123 -0.58 -8.08 -19.52
C ARG A 123 -0.25 -9.54 -19.25
N ILE A 124 -0.70 -10.07 -18.13
CA ILE A 124 -0.72 -11.52 -17.86
C ILE A 124 -2.08 -12.06 -18.31
N VAL A 125 -2.09 -13.11 -19.12
CA VAL A 125 -3.32 -13.71 -19.66
C VAL A 125 -3.38 -15.18 -19.27
N LEU A 126 -4.36 -15.55 -18.45
CA LEU A 126 -4.66 -16.95 -18.20
C LEU A 126 -5.23 -17.58 -19.48
N SER A 127 -4.70 -18.73 -19.86
CA SER A 127 -5.15 -19.47 -21.03
C SER A 127 -6.61 -19.88 -20.86
N ASP A 128 -7.38 -19.88 -21.95
CA ASP A 128 -8.77 -20.36 -21.93
C ASP A 128 -8.84 -21.80 -21.42
N SER A 129 -9.84 -22.10 -20.59
CA SER A 129 -10.08 -23.42 -19.99
C SER A 129 -8.83 -24.03 -19.34
N SER A 130 -8.07 -23.21 -18.61
CA SER A 130 -6.89 -23.64 -17.87
C SER A 130 -7.28 -24.66 -16.79
N PRO A 131 -6.63 -25.84 -16.74
CA PRO A 131 -6.93 -26.86 -15.74
C PRO A 131 -6.84 -26.34 -14.30
N GLY A 132 -7.87 -26.59 -13.49
CA GLY A 132 -7.94 -26.15 -12.09
C GLY A 132 -8.52 -24.76 -11.87
N PHE A 133 -8.87 -24.04 -12.93
CA PHE A 133 -9.49 -22.71 -12.87
C PHE A 133 -10.96 -22.70 -13.29
N ASP A 134 -11.56 -23.86 -13.56
CA ASP A 134 -12.95 -24.01 -14.01
C ASP A 134 -13.95 -24.19 -12.88
N ASP A 135 -13.51 -24.57 -11.67
CA ASP A 135 -14.37 -24.87 -10.53
C ASP A 135 -14.61 -23.63 -9.62
N PRO A 136 -15.81 -23.02 -9.65
CA PRO A 136 -16.14 -21.87 -8.81
C PRO A 136 -16.31 -22.21 -7.32
N ASP A 137 -16.45 -23.48 -6.95
CA ASP A 137 -16.53 -23.89 -5.54
C ASP A 137 -15.12 -24.01 -4.92
N ASN A 138 -14.08 -24.15 -5.75
CA ASN A 138 -12.67 -24.21 -5.34
C ASN A 138 -11.80 -23.17 -6.09
N PRO A 139 -12.11 -21.87 -5.99
CA PRO A 139 -11.54 -20.86 -6.87
C PRO A 139 -10.03 -20.68 -6.65
N GLN A 140 -9.29 -20.49 -7.75
CA GLN A 140 -7.83 -20.42 -7.77
C GLN A 140 -7.31 -19.07 -8.27
N PRO A 141 -6.30 -18.48 -7.61
CA PRO A 141 -5.68 -17.24 -8.05
C PRO A 141 -4.66 -17.45 -9.16
N VAL A 142 -4.58 -16.52 -10.11
CA VAL A 142 -3.48 -16.44 -11.09
C VAL A 142 -2.22 -15.91 -10.42
N LEU A 143 -2.32 -14.88 -9.58
CA LEU A 143 -1.23 -14.39 -8.74
C LEU A 143 -1.54 -14.66 -7.27
N TYR A 144 -0.70 -15.43 -6.58
CA TYR A 144 -0.84 -15.69 -5.14
C TYR A 144 0.37 -15.18 -4.35
N PHE A 145 0.19 -14.11 -3.57
CA PHE A 145 1.26 -13.49 -2.80
C PHE A 145 1.08 -13.79 -1.32
N TRP A 146 2.02 -14.53 -0.74
CA TRP A 146 1.96 -15.01 0.64
C TRP A 146 3.34 -15.10 1.29
N ALA A 147 3.36 -15.13 2.62
CA ALA A 147 4.58 -15.32 3.40
C ALA A 147 4.54 -16.66 4.12
N ARG A 148 5.68 -17.35 4.10
CA ARG A 148 5.91 -18.59 4.87
C ARG A 148 5.86 -18.30 6.36
N SER A 149 5.32 -19.23 7.14
CA SER A 149 5.29 -19.12 8.60
C SER A 149 6.68 -18.95 9.19
N MET A 150 6.87 -17.90 10.01
CA MET A 150 8.11 -17.67 10.73
C MET A 150 8.38 -18.79 11.74
N GLN A 151 9.66 -19.06 11.94
CA GLN A 151 10.19 -20.11 12.81
C GLN A 151 10.65 -19.55 14.16
N SER A 152 10.74 -18.22 14.27
CA SER A 152 11.05 -17.52 15.52
C SER A 152 9.92 -17.63 16.57
N ILE A 153 8.67 -17.88 16.15
CA ILE A 153 7.51 -18.04 17.05
C ILE A 153 6.93 -19.45 16.92
N GLY A 154 7.52 -20.38 17.66
CA GLY A 154 7.06 -21.76 17.77
C GLY A 154 7.45 -22.63 16.56
N ASN A 155 7.22 -23.94 16.71
CA ASN A 155 7.51 -24.93 15.68
C ASN A 155 6.32 -25.02 14.71
N GLN A 156 6.31 -24.19 13.68
CA GLN A 156 5.27 -24.13 12.66
C GLN A 156 5.75 -24.74 11.35
N ASP A 157 4.86 -25.33 10.56
CA ASP A 157 5.18 -25.74 9.20
C ASP A 157 5.49 -24.49 8.35
N PRO A 158 6.73 -24.32 7.84
CA PRO A 158 7.12 -23.15 7.06
C PRO A 158 6.36 -23.06 5.71
N ASP A 159 5.67 -24.10 5.27
CA ASP A 159 4.83 -24.09 4.06
C ASP A 159 3.38 -23.65 4.35
N THR A 160 3.06 -23.28 5.59
CA THR A 160 1.77 -22.67 5.93
C THR A 160 1.78 -21.16 5.66
N PRO A 161 0.76 -20.60 5.00
CA PRO A 161 0.66 -19.15 4.82
C PRO A 161 0.42 -18.38 6.12
N GLN A 162 1.24 -17.37 6.36
CA GLN A 162 1.14 -16.47 7.50
C GLN A 162 0.98 -15.01 7.06
N SER A 163 -0.27 -14.52 7.06
CA SER A 163 -0.60 -13.21 6.48
C SER A 163 -0.11 -12.00 7.27
N ASN A 164 0.06 -12.10 8.57
CA ASN A 164 0.49 -10.98 9.42
C ASN A 164 1.99 -10.65 9.28
N ILE A 165 2.76 -11.47 8.55
CA ILE A 165 4.16 -11.20 8.21
C ILE A 165 4.39 -11.07 6.70
N ASN A 166 3.32 -10.88 5.95
CA ASN A 166 3.37 -10.73 4.50
C ASN A 166 3.70 -9.27 4.09
N PHE A 167 4.84 -8.78 4.55
CA PHE A 167 5.29 -7.39 4.44
C PHE A 167 5.85 -7.05 3.05
N ASN A 168 5.72 -5.78 2.65
CA ASN A 168 6.43 -5.15 1.51
C ASN A 168 6.25 -5.84 0.14
N GLN A 169 5.39 -6.84 0.03
CA GLN A 169 5.08 -7.55 -1.21
C GLN A 169 4.22 -6.67 -2.13
N LYS A 170 4.62 -6.52 -3.39
CA LYS A 170 4.00 -5.54 -4.30
C LYS A 170 3.66 -6.09 -5.68
N ILE A 171 2.50 -5.68 -6.18
CA ILE A 171 2.05 -5.88 -7.57
C ILE A 171 1.73 -4.50 -8.15
N LEU A 172 2.48 -4.09 -9.17
CA LEU A 172 2.47 -2.72 -9.67
C LEU A 172 2.30 -2.68 -11.20
N SER A 173 1.35 -1.88 -11.69
CA SER A 173 1.26 -1.48 -13.11
C SER A 173 1.14 -2.64 -14.10
N LEU A 174 0.19 -3.54 -13.84
CA LEU A 174 -0.05 -4.74 -14.64
C LEU A 174 -1.54 -4.91 -14.95
N ASP A 175 -1.81 -5.50 -16.10
CA ASP A 175 -3.14 -5.96 -16.48
C ASP A 175 -3.21 -7.48 -16.38
N ILE A 176 -4.36 -8.00 -15.96
CA ILE A 176 -4.61 -9.43 -15.85
C ILE A 176 -5.90 -9.77 -16.60
N ASP A 177 -5.83 -10.74 -17.51
CA ASP A 177 -7.01 -11.33 -18.17
C ASP A 177 -7.18 -12.76 -17.67
N LEU A 178 -8.38 -13.09 -17.22
CA LEU A 178 -8.70 -14.43 -16.71
C LEU A 178 -9.11 -15.42 -17.80
N GLY A 179 -9.15 -15.00 -19.07
CA GLY A 179 -9.51 -15.88 -20.18
C GLY A 179 -10.94 -16.41 -20.09
N LYS A 180 -11.32 -17.28 -21.01
CA LYS A 180 -12.67 -17.85 -21.10
C LYS A 180 -12.73 -19.25 -20.50
N GLY A 181 -13.90 -19.61 -19.96
CA GLY A 181 -14.15 -20.94 -19.40
C GLY A 181 -13.43 -21.21 -18.07
N ASN A 182 -12.85 -20.18 -17.45
CA ASN A 182 -12.14 -20.25 -16.18
C ASN A 182 -13.03 -19.74 -15.04
N HIS A 183 -14.15 -20.43 -14.79
CA HIS A 183 -15.20 -19.97 -13.87
C HIS A 183 -14.78 -19.90 -12.39
N GLY A 184 -13.72 -20.62 -12.02
CA GLY A 184 -13.07 -20.57 -10.72
C GLY A 184 -11.88 -19.60 -10.62
N ALA A 185 -11.55 -18.86 -11.68
CA ALA A 185 -10.37 -18.00 -11.65
C ALA A 185 -10.54 -16.73 -10.83
N ILE A 186 -9.48 -16.41 -10.07
CA ILE A 186 -9.27 -15.14 -9.38
C ILE A 186 -8.00 -14.50 -9.96
N ALA A 187 -7.95 -13.18 -10.20
CA ALA A 187 -6.72 -12.59 -10.72
C ALA A 187 -5.61 -12.51 -9.67
N VAL A 188 -5.94 -12.01 -8.48
CA VAL A 188 -4.97 -11.84 -7.39
C VAL A 188 -5.53 -12.31 -6.07
N ASP A 189 -4.76 -13.11 -5.34
CA ASP A 189 -4.91 -13.30 -3.90
C ASP A 189 -3.68 -12.72 -3.18
N HIS A 190 -3.90 -11.62 -2.45
CA HIS A 190 -2.83 -10.96 -1.70
C HIS A 190 -3.36 -10.48 -0.35
N ARG A 191 -3.16 -11.32 0.65
CA ARG A 191 -3.44 -11.00 2.05
C ARG A 191 -2.18 -10.41 2.70
N GLY A 192 -1.79 -9.23 2.25
CA GLY A 192 -0.56 -8.51 2.62
C GLY A 192 -0.63 -7.73 3.93
N ALA A 193 0.53 -7.51 4.54
CA ALA A 193 0.73 -6.75 5.78
C ALA A 193 1.38 -5.37 5.46
N GLU A 194 2.10 -4.78 6.42
CA GLU A 194 2.66 -3.44 6.33
C GLU A 194 3.55 -3.27 5.09
N GLY A 195 3.40 -2.14 4.41
CA GLY A 195 4.14 -1.81 3.18
C GLY A 195 3.75 -2.64 1.95
N ALA A 196 2.89 -3.65 2.07
CA ALA A 196 2.38 -4.42 0.94
C ALA A 196 1.35 -3.60 0.16
N THR A 197 1.45 -3.59 -1.17
CA THR A 197 0.57 -2.78 -2.02
C THR A 197 0.19 -3.46 -3.33
N ILE A 198 -1.01 -3.15 -3.81
CA ILE A 198 -1.42 -3.39 -5.19
C ILE A 198 -1.73 -2.02 -5.80
N GLU A 199 -1.02 -1.63 -6.85
CA GLU A 199 -1.17 -0.30 -7.43
C GLU A 199 -1.28 -0.33 -8.95
N ASP A 200 -2.24 0.42 -9.49
CA ASP A 200 -2.42 0.58 -10.93
C ASP A 200 -2.59 -0.78 -11.62
N VAL A 201 -3.63 -1.53 -11.22
CA VAL A 201 -3.91 -2.88 -11.73
C VAL A 201 -5.30 -2.95 -12.33
N ARG A 202 -5.38 -3.47 -13.55
CA ARG A 202 -6.65 -3.74 -14.23
C ARG A 202 -6.86 -5.23 -14.41
N VAL A 203 -8.09 -5.68 -14.18
CA VAL A 203 -8.50 -7.08 -14.34
C VAL A 203 -9.66 -7.18 -15.32
N VAL A 204 -9.58 -8.14 -16.24
CA VAL A 204 -10.69 -8.63 -17.04
C VAL A 204 -11.08 -10.00 -16.49
N ALA A 205 -12.26 -10.08 -15.87
CA ALA A 205 -12.77 -11.23 -15.15
C ALA A 205 -14.10 -11.75 -15.74
N GLU A 206 -14.42 -11.44 -16.99
CA GLU A 206 -15.67 -11.86 -17.63
C GLU A 206 -15.88 -13.38 -17.52
N GLY A 207 -16.97 -13.80 -16.88
CA GLY A 207 -17.28 -15.21 -16.63
C GLY A 207 -16.42 -15.93 -15.58
N ALA A 208 -15.46 -15.24 -14.96
CA ALA A 208 -14.59 -15.78 -13.90
C ALA A 208 -15.15 -15.54 -12.48
N PHE A 209 -14.46 -16.05 -11.45
CA PHE A 209 -14.91 -15.96 -10.08
C PHE A 209 -14.76 -14.54 -9.52
N ALA A 210 -13.53 -14.01 -9.46
CA ALA A 210 -13.31 -12.67 -8.92
C ALA A 210 -12.12 -11.92 -9.52
N GLY A 211 -12.13 -10.60 -9.43
CA GLY A 211 -10.91 -9.82 -9.65
C GLY A 211 -9.87 -10.08 -8.54
N PHE A 212 -10.24 -9.79 -7.30
CA PHE A 212 -9.34 -9.90 -6.15
C PHE A 212 -9.94 -10.76 -5.05
N ARG A 213 -9.16 -11.67 -4.49
CA ARG A 213 -9.44 -12.34 -3.21
C ARG A 213 -8.53 -11.75 -2.15
N HIS A 214 -9.13 -11.26 -1.07
CA HIS A 214 -8.44 -10.47 -0.04
C HIS A 214 -7.77 -9.17 -0.55
N ALA A 215 -7.34 -8.37 0.40
CA ALA A 215 -6.58 -7.16 0.19
C ALA A 215 -5.39 -7.12 1.16
N PRO A 216 -4.30 -6.44 0.78
CA PRO A 216 -3.38 -5.87 1.74
C PRO A 216 -4.13 -5.05 2.79
N GLY A 217 -3.69 -5.19 4.03
CA GLY A 217 -4.18 -4.48 5.20
C GLY A 217 -3.10 -4.54 6.27
N SER A 218 -3.43 -4.33 7.53
CA SER A 218 -2.48 -4.20 8.63
C SER A 218 -1.43 -3.10 8.38
N GLY A 219 -1.67 -2.16 7.47
CA GLY A 219 -0.62 -1.25 6.97
C GLY A 219 -0.33 -1.32 5.47
N GLY A 220 -0.92 -2.29 4.77
CA GLY A 220 -0.97 -2.33 3.31
C GLY A 220 -2.27 -1.72 2.75
N ALA A 221 -2.25 -1.36 1.46
CA ALA A 221 -3.39 -0.76 0.78
C ALA A 221 -3.42 -1.11 -0.73
N MET A 222 -4.56 -0.81 -1.38
CA MET A 222 -4.75 -0.93 -2.82
C MET A 222 -5.11 0.44 -3.42
N HIS A 223 -4.52 0.78 -4.57
CA HIS A 223 -4.73 2.07 -5.22
C HIS A 223 -4.85 1.92 -6.74
N GLY A 224 -5.82 2.59 -7.38
CA GLY A 224 -5.95 2.58 -8.85
C GLY A 224 -6.30 1.19 -9.37
N ILE A 225 -7.44 0.66 -8.96
CA ILE A 225 -7.89 -0.69 -9.25
C ILE A 225 -9.07 -0.67 -10.20
N THR A 226 -9.01 -1.44 -11.28
CA THR A 226 -10.14 -1.62 -12.20
C THR A 226 -10.47 -3.10 -12.38
N VAL A 227 -11.75 -3.48 -12.27
CA VAL A 227 -12.22 -4.84 -12.57
C VAL A 227 -13.44 -4.78 -13.48
N GLU A 228 -13.32 -5.44 -14.64
CA GLU A 228 -14.38 -5.62 -15.62
C GLU A 228 -14.87 -7.08 -15.56
N GLY A 229 -16.16 -7.29 -15.25
CA GLY A 229 -16.79 -8.61 -15.16
C GLY A 229 -16.51 -9.35 -13.84
N GLY A 230 -16.84 -10.64 -13.83
CA GLY A 230 -16.68 -11.57 -12.71
C GLY A 230 -17.92 -11.73 -11.84
N ARG A 231 -18.01 -12.81 -11.05
CA ARG A 231 -19.04 -12.90 -9.99
C ARG A 231 -18.82 -11.79 -8.97
N TYR A 232 -17.55 -11.54 -8.65
CA TYR A 232 -17.11 -10.53 -7.70
C TYR A 232 -16.01 -9.63 -8.27
N GLY A 233 -16.03 -8.35 -7.92
CA GLY A 233 -14.93 -7.44 -8.20
C GLY A 233 -13.87 -7.63 -7.13
N LEU A 234 -14.29 -7.38 -5.89
CA LEU A 234 -13.52 -7.58 -4.68
C LEU A 234 -14.20 -8.63 -3.79
N TYR A 235 -13.61 -9.81 -3.68
CA TYR A 235 -14.06 -10.92 -2.82
C TYR A 235 -13.20 -10.94 -1.54
N PHE A 236 -13.53 -10.06 -0.59
CA PHE A 236 -12.74 -9.86 0.62
C PHE A 236 -13.23 -10.71 1.78
N THR A 237 -13.06 -12.02 1.65
CA THR A 237 -13.40 -13.00 2.69
C THR A 237 -12.21 -13.29 3.60
N GLY A 238 -11.69 -12.26 4.28
CA GLY A 238 -10.58 -12.41 5.22
C GLY A 238 -9.39 -11.49 5.07
N SER A 239 -9.54 -10.32 4.45
CA SER A 239 -8.44 -9.35 4.35
C SER A 239 -7.84 -9.00 5.72
N GLN A 240 -6.57 -8.61 5.71
CA GLN A 240 -5.88 -8.09 6.90
C GLN A 240 -6.59 -6.85 7.48
N PRO A 241 -6.37 -6.49 8.76
CA PRO A 241 -6.98 -5.34 9.44
C PRO A 241 -6.98 -4.03 8.65
N SER A 242 -8.07 -3.26 8.69
CA SER A 242 -8.11 -1.89 8.13
C SER A 242 -7.65 -1.78 6.66
N PRO A 243 -8.13 -2.62 5.73
CA PRO A 243 -7.77 -2.49 4.31
C PRO A 243 -8.34 -1.19 3.74
N LEU A 244 -7.57 -0.53 2.87
CA LEU A 244 -7.98 0.62 2.08
C LEU A 244 -7.96 0.27 0.59
N VAL A 245 -9.00 0.68 -0.13
CA VAL A 245 -8.95 0.77 -1.59
C VAL A 245 -9.29 2.20 -2.01
N SER A 246 -8.38 2.86 -2.73
CA SER A 246 -8.64 4.17 -3.33
C SER A 246 -8.59 4.11 -4.84
N ASP A 247 -9.34 4.99 -5.52
CA ASP A 247 -9.41 5.03 -6.98
C ASP A 247 -9.82 3.67 -7.56
N LEU A 248 -11.07 3.29 -7.29
CA LEU A 248 -11.63 1.98 -7.63
C LEU A 248 -12.64 2.12 -8.75
N THR A 249 -12.57 1.25 -9.76
CA THR A 249 -13.61 1.08 -10.78
C THR A 249 -14.02 -0.39 -10.86
N LEU A 250 -15.30 -0.67 -10.64
CA LEU A 250 -15.89 -2.01 -10.74
C LEU A 250 -17.05 -1.96 -11.71
N ARG A 251 -17.04 -2.80 -12.74
CA ARG A 251 -18.12 -2.87 -13.73
C ARG A 251 -18.53 -4.30 -14.04
N GLY A 252 -19.83 -4.54 -14.14
CA GLY A 252 -20.36 -5.79 -14.70
C GLY A 252 -20.33 -7.01 -13.77
N GLN A 253 -20.17 -6.83 -12.46
CA GLN A 253 -20.23 -7.97 -11.53
C GLN A 253 -21.64 -8.52 -11.39
N THR A 254 -21.76 -9.85 -11.34
CA THR A 254 -23.06 -10.55 -11.38
C THR A 254 -23.64 -10.91 -10.01
N GLU A 255 -22.83 -11.07 -8.96
CA GLU A 255 -23.31 -11.42 -7.61
C GLU A 255 -23.15 -10.28 -6.59
N ALA A 256 -21.94 -9.75 -6.47
CA ALA A 256 -21.67 -8.53 -5.72
C ALA A 256 -20.44 -7.84 -6.31
N SER A 257 -20.49 -6.53 -6.49
CA SER A 257 -19.27 -5.79 -6.84
C SER A 257 -18.21 -5.94 -5.75
N ILE A 258 -18.65 -5.89 -4.47
CA ILE A 258 -17.79 -6.11 -3.32
C ILE A 258 -18.50 -7.03 -2.33
N LEU A 259 -17.83 -8.11 -1.93
CA LEU A 259 -18.18 -8.88 -0.74
C LEU A 259 -17.18 -8.56 0.38
N CYS A 260 -17.66 -7.96 1.46
CA CYS A 260 -16.84 -7.52 2.58
C CYS A 260 -17.01 -8.42 3.81
N GLN A 261 -15.99 -9.23 4.08
CA GLN A 261 -15.81 -9.99 5.32
C GLN A 261 -14.36 -9.80 5.81
N THR A 262 -14.02 -8.57 6.14
CA THR A 262 -12.66 -8.17 6.53
C THR A 262 -12.46 -8.28 8.05
N ARG A 263 -11.21 -8.45 8.47
CA ARG A 263 -10.81 -8.12 9.84
C ARG A 263 -10.76 -6.60 9.93
N GLY A 264 -11.50 -5.96 10.83
CA GLY A 264 -11.55 -4.49 10.93
C GLY A 264 -12.24 -3.79 9.74
N PRO A 265 -12.32 -2.44 9.77
CA PRO A 265 -13.11 -1.67 8.80
C PRO A 265 -12.47 -1.62 7.41
N LEU A 266 -13.24 -1.86 6.35
CA LEU A 266 -12.86 -1.57 4.97
C LEU A 266 -13.12 -0.08 4.68
N THR A 267 -12.11 0.64 4.20
CA THR A 267 -12.27 2.00 3.70
C THR A 267 -12.20 2.00 2.17
N LEU A 268 -13.18 2.64 1.53
CA LEU A 268 -13.27 2.84 0.09
C LEU A 268 -13.36 4.34 -0.19
N VAL A 269 -12.48 4.87 -1.01
CA VAL A 269 -12.49 6.30 -1.36
C VAL A 269 -12.32 6.51 -2.87
N GLY A 270 -13.15 7.36 -3.47
CA GLY A 270 -13.10 7.59 -4.92
C GLY A 270 -13.49 6.34 -5.72
N ALA A 271 -14.56 5.65 -5.32
CA ALA A 271 -15.01 4.42 -5.98
C ALA A 271 -16.13 4.68 -7.00
N ARG A 272 -16.02 4.06 -8.17
CA ARG A 272 -17.08 3.90 -9.16
C ARG A 272 -17.48 2.44 -9.21
N ILE A 273 -18.73 2.16 -8.87
CA ILE A 273 -19.29 0.82 -8.85
C ILE A 273 -20.51 0.78 -9.77
N GLU A 274 -20.42 0.04 -10.86
CA GLU A 274 -21.51 -0.16 -11.83
C GLU A 274 -21.80 -1.67 -11.95
N GLY A 275 -22.62 -2.19 -11.05
CA GLY A 275 -22.74 -3.65 -10.90
C GLY A 275 -23.78 -4.08 -9.87
N ALA A 276 -23.49 -5.19 -9.21
CA ALA A 276 -24.37 -5.81 -8.20
C ALA A 276 -24.29 -5.17 -6.80
N GLY A 277 -23.57 -4.05 -6.64
CA GLY A 277 -23.48 -3.32 -5.38
C GLY A 277 -22.60 -4.00 -4.33
N ILE A 278 -22.73 -3.58 -3.06
CA ILE A 278 -21.88 -4.00 -1.94
C ILE A 278 -22.65 -4.92 -1.01
N ARG A 279 -22.01 -6.02 -0.60
CA ARG A 279 -22.56 -7.01 0.35
C ARG A 279 -21.61 -7.21 1.52
N GLY A 280 -22.16 -7.23 2.74
CA GLY A 280 -21.44 -7.57 3.95
C GLY A 280 -21.50 -9.06 4.28
N ALA A 281 -20.70 -9.46 5.26
CA ALA A 281 -20.75 -10.81 5.81
C ALA A 281 -22.13 -11.17 6.40
N PRO A 282 -22.55 -12.45 6.36
CA PRO A 282 -23.74 -12.89 7.09
C PRO A 282 -23.57 -12.67 8.61
N ASN A 283 -24.69 -12.70 9.33
CA ASN A 283 -24.67 -12.64 10.80
C ASN A 283 -23.80 -13.79 11.35
N ASN A 284 -22.96 -13.49 12.35
CA ASN A 284 -22.02 -14.42 13.00
C ASN A 284 -20.83 -14.90 12.16
N ALA A 285 -20.53 -14.28 11.02
CA ALA A 285 -19.28 -14.56 10.33
C ALA A 285 -18.06 -14.24 11.21
N ALA A 286 -17.03 -15.09 11.14
CA ALA A 286 -15.77 -14.89 11.86
C ALA A 286 -15.10 -13.55 11.54
N TRP A 287 -15.36 -13.02 10.35
CA TRP A 287 -14.95 -11.69 9.91
C TRP A 287 -16.15 -10.88 9.47
N ASN A 288 -16.37 -9.74 10.12
CA ASN A 288 -17.50 -8.85 9.90
C ASN A 288 -17.04 -7.39 10.13
N GLY A 289 -16.17 -6.90 9.26
CA GLY A 289 -15.72 -5.51 9.26
C GLY A 289 -16.84 -4.50 8.95
N ALA A 290 -16.73 -3.32 9.53
CA ALA A 290 -17.51 -2.14 9.13
C ALA A 290 -17.04 -1.64 7.74
N ILE A 291 -17.81 -0.74 7.12
CA ILE A 291 -17.44 -0.11 5.86
C ILE A 291 -17.54 1.41 5.99
N SER A 292 -16.50 2.11 5.51
CA SER A 292 -16.55 3.53 5.20
C SER A 292 -16.45 3.71 3.68
N LEU A 293 -17.46 4.30 3.06
CA LEU A 293 -17.49 4.62 1.63
C LEU A 293 -17.58 6.13 1.44
N ILE A 294 -16.59 6.69 0.77
CA ILE A 294 -16.29 8.12 0.79
C ILE A 294 -16.12 8.59 -0.65
N ASP A 295 -16.74 9.71 -1.03
CA ASP A 295 -16.56 10.37 -2.32
C ASP A 295 -16.72 9.41 -3.52
N SER A 296 -17.88 8.75 -3.60
CA SER A 296 -18.07 7.56 -4.46
C SER A 296 -19.39 7.57 -5.21
N ILE A 297 -19.47 6.78 -6.30
CA ILE A 297 -20.63 6.62 -7.16
C ILE A 297 -20.98 5.13 -7.27
N VAL A 298 -22.22 4.76 -6.95
CA VAL A 298 -22.75 3.40 -7.00
C VAL A 298 -24.00 3.37 -7.89
N SER A 299 -23.91 2.77 -9.07
CA SER A 299 -25.01 2.56 -9.99
C SER A 299 -25.33 1.07 -10.10
N LEU A 300 -26.53 0.67 -9.71
CA LEU A 300 -26.92 -0.74 -9.79
C LEU A 300 -27.35 -1.14 -11.19
N THR A 301 -26.82 -2.26 -11.66
CA THR A 301 -27.24 -2.92 -12.91
C THR A 301 -27.91 -4.27 -12.66
N VAL A 302 -27.92 -4.73 -11.39
CA VAL A 302 -28.56 -5.96 -10.93
C VAL A 302 -29.59 -5.61 -9.85
N PRO A 303 -30.79 -6.22 -9.84
CA PRO A 303 -31.80 -5.96 -8.82
C PRO A 303 -31.32 -6.26 -7.40
N GLY A 304 -31.63 -5.38 -6.44
CA GLY A 304 -31.33 -5.56 -5.02
C GLY A 304 -30.92 -4.25 -4.34
N PRO A 305 -30.55 -4.29 -3.05
CA PRO A 305 -30.03 -3.11 -2.37
C PRO A 305 -28.70 -2.66 -2.95
N ALA A 306 -28.43 -1.36 -3.00
CA ALA A 306 -27.10 -0.90 -3.44
C ALA A 306 -26.02 -1.30 -2.43
N ILE A 307 -26.32 -1.16 -1.14
CA ILE A 307 -25.44 -1.57 -0.05
C ILE A 307 -26.28 -2.38 0.94
N GLN A 308 -25.85 -3.61 1.24
CA GLN A 308 -26.48 -4.46 2.25
C GLN A 308 -25.43 -5.05 3.17
N ILE A 309 -25.45 -4.67 4.44
CA ILE A 309 -24.44 -5.11 5.42
C ILE A 309 -25.02 -5.38 6.81
N ASN A 310 -24.31 -6.14 7.63
CA ASN A 310 -24.71 -6.47 9.00
C ASN A 310 -23.85 -5.76 10.06
N ARG A 311 -23.04 -4.78 9.65
CA ARG A 311 -22.08 -4.04 10.49
C ARG A 311 -22.22 -2.55 10.26
N SER A 312 -21.44 -1.75 10.99
CA SER A 312 -21.50 -0.30 10.93
C SER A 312 -21.17 0.19 9.52
N LEU A 313 -21.91 1.20 9.08
CA LEU A 313 -21.76 1.83 7.78
C LEU A 313 -21.58 3.32 7.94
N VAL A 314 -20.56 3.86 7.30
CA VAL A 314 -20.39 5.30 7.09
C VAL A 314 -20.39 5.56 5.59
N LEU A 315 -21.30 6.40 5.13
CA LEU A 315 -21.31 6.97 3.78
C LEU A 315 -21.13 8.47 3.89
N GLU A 316 -20.19 9.01 3.14
CA GLU A 316 -19.99 10.46 3.05
C GLU A 316 -19.78 10.85 1.60
N ASN A 317 -20.62 11.76 1.11
CA ASN A 317 -20.61 12.21 -0.27
C ASN A 317 -20.67 11.03 -1.27
N VAL A 318 -21.72 10.21 -1.16
CA VAL A 318 -21.92 9.02 -1.99
C VAL A 318 -23.15 9.18 -2.87
N TRP A 319 -23.00 8.90 -4.16
CA TRP A 319 -24.10 8.90 -5.11
C TRP A 319 -24.60 7.49 -5.37
N VAL A 320 -25.91 7.28 -5.37
CA VAL A 320 -26.53 5.98 -5.57
C VAL A 320 -27.68 6.06 -6.58
N SER A 321 -27.78 5.08 -7.48
CA SER A 321 -28.90 4.94 -8.44
C SER A 321 -29.19 3.48 -8.82
N GLY A 322 -30.28 3.26 -9.55
CA GLY A 322 -30.63 1.94 -10.11
C GLY A 322 -31.35 0.99 -9.15
N THR A 323 -31.85 1.48 -8.00
CA THR A 323 -32.53 0.64 -7.01
C THR A 323 -33.60 1.39 -6.20
N ASN A 324 -34.56 0.65 -5.65
CA ASN A 324 -35.52 1.16 -4.67
C ASN A 324 -35.02 1.07 -3.22
N THR A 325 -33.88 0.42 -2.98
CA THR A 325 -33.26 0.26 -1.66
C THR A 325 -31.81 0.69 -1.73
N LEU A 326 -31.53 1.93 -1.30
CA LEU A 326 -30.19 2.52 -1.35
C LEU A 326 -29.28 1.83 -0.33
N VAL A 327 -29.76 1.66 0.90
CA VAL A 327 -28.99 1.07 1.99
C VAL A 327 -29.87 0.17 2.85
N SER A 328 -29.34 -0.99 3.21
CA SER A 328 -29.93 -1.92 4.18
C SER A 328 -28.87 -2.35 5.19
N VAL A 329 -28.90 -1.77 6.39
CA VAL A 329 -28.07 -2.21 7.52
C VAL A 329 -28.92 -3.06 8.47
N HIS A 330 -28.42 -4.21 8.92
CA HIS A 330 -29.13 -5.10 9.85
C HIS A 330 -29.66 -4.34 11.07
N GLN A 331 -30.90 -4.64 11.48
CA GLN A 331 -31.64 -3.98 12.59
C GLN A 331 -31.86 -2.47 12.43
N ASN A 332 -31.57 -1.90 11.26
CA ASN A 332 -31.87 -0.50 10.95
C ASN A 332 -32.98 -0.42 9.89
N ALA A 333 -33.74 0.67 9.90
CA ALA A 333 -34.72 0.93 8.85
C ALA A 333 -34.00 1.10 7.49
N PRO A 334 -34.45 0.43 6.41
CA PRO A 334 -33.83 0.60 5.10
C PRO A 334 -33.97 2.04 4.58
N LEU A 335 -32.88 2.55 4.00
CA LEU A 335 -32.91 3.80 3.24
C LEU A 335 -33.44 3.50 1.84
N THR A 336 -34.60 4.06 1.53
CA THR A 336 -35.32 3.77 0.28
C THR A 336 -35.12 4.88 -0.75
N GLY A 337 -35.31 4.52 -2.01
CA GLY A 337 -35.24 5.44 -3.15
C GLY A 337 -36.15 4.98 -4.29
N LYS A 338 -36.01 5.62 -5.44
CA LYS A 338 -36.66 5.25 -6.70
C LYS A 338 -35.60 4.81 -7.70
N ALA A 339 -35.84 3.68 -8.37
CA ALA A 339 -34.89 3.12 -9.33
C ALA A 339 -34.55 4.05 -10.52
N ASP A 340 -35.44 5.01 -10.86
CA ASP A 340 -35.27 5.98 -11.95
C ASP A 340 -34.69 7.34 -11.51
N SER A 341 -34.23 7.45 -10.26
CA SER A 341 -33.62 8.67 -9.70
C SER A 341 -32.18 8.42 -9.24
N TRP A 342 -31.42 9.51 -9.15
CA TRP A 342 -30.14 9.56 -8.46
C TRP A 342 -30.34 10.10 -7.04
N TYR A 343 -29.56 9.59 -6.10
CA TYR A 343 -29.55 10.08 -4.73
C TYR A 343 -28.14 10.47 -4.33
N HIS A 344 -27.96 11.69 -3.84
CA HIS A 344 -26.74 12.14 -3.20
C HIS A 344 -26.87 11.96 -1.70
N ILE A 345 -26.22 10.94 -1.17
CA ILE A 345 -26.07 10.71 0.27
C ILE A 345 -24.91 11.58 0.73
N LEU A 346 -25.24 12.77 1.23
CA LEU A 346 -24.27 13.69 1.81
C LEU A 346 -23.64 13.07 3.07
N GLU A 347 -24.46 12.40 3.88
CA GLU A 347 -24.04 11.72 5.11
C GLU A 347 -25.01 10.59 5.44
N TYR A 348 -24.48 9.42 5.75
CA TYR A 348 -25.22 8.32 6.35
C TYR A 348 -24.33 7.60 7.36
N VAL A 349 -24.77 7.51 8.62
CA VAL A 349 -24.07 6.76 9.67
C VAL A 349 -25.07 5.82 10.31
N ALA A 350 -24.81 4.52 10.26
CA ALA A 350 -25.67 3.51 10.89
C ALA A 350 -24.87 2.58 11.79
N PRO A 351 -25.41 2.25 12.98
CA PRO A 351 -24.77 1.34 13.91
C PRO A 351 -24.89 -0.10 13.42
N GLY A 352 -23.82 -0.86 13.61
CA GLY A 352 -23.78 -2.30 13.34
C GLY A 352 -24.03 -3.13 14.59
N VAL A 353 -24.44 -4.38 14.37
CA VAL A 353 -24.58 -5.37 15.45
C VAL A 353 -23.31 -6.22 15.51
N ARG A 354 -22.76 -6.38 16.70
CA ARG A 354 -21.59 -7.20 16.96
C ARG A 354 -21.95 -8.32 17.92
N ASN A 355 -21.80 -9.55 17.43
CA ASN A 355 -22.02 -10.76 18.22
C ASN A 355 -20.66 -11.30 18.62
N TYR A 356 -20.37 -11.30 19.93
CA TYR A 356 -19.17 -11.94 20.44
C TYR A 356 -19.38 -13.46 20.48
N PRO A 357 -18.36 -14.25 20.14
CA PRO A 357 -18.42 -15.70 20.31
C PRO A 357 -18.52 -16.07 21.80
N GLU A 358 -19.02 -17.26 22.13
CA GLU A 358 -19.26 -17.69 23.52
C GLU A 358 -17.98 -17.62 24.37
N GLU A 359 -16.82 -17.91 23.77
CA GLU A 359 -15.52 -17.84 24.43
C GLU A 359 -15.10 -16.41 24.81
N LEU A 360 -15.69 -15.40 24.17
CA LEU A 360 -15.51 -13.97 24.46
C LEU A 360 -16.72 -13.36 25.18
N GLY A 361 -17.60 -14.19 25.76
CA GLY A 361 -18.73 -13.77 26.58
C GLY A 361 -20.11 -13.91 25.92
N GLY A 362 -20.18 -14.21 24.61
CA GLY A 362 -21.45 -14.48 23.93
C GLY A 362 -22.41 -13.27 23.81
N GLU A 363 -21.96 -12.08 24.19
CA GLU A 363 -22.81 -10.90 24.23
C GLU A 363 -23.07 -10.35 22.82
N THR A 364 -24.28 -9.85 22.62
CA THR A 364 -24.64 -9.05 21.44
C THR A 364 -24.59 -7.58 21.83
N THR A 365 -23.82 -6.80 21.09
CA THR A 365 -23.64 -5.36 21.30
C THR A 365 -24.00 -4.61 20.02
N VAL A 366 -24.36 -3.34 20.16
CA VAL A 366 -24.60 -2.42 19.05
C VAL A 366 -23.51 -1.36 19.11
N ASP A 367 -22.86 -1.09 17.97
CA ASP A 367 -21.82 -0.05 17.90
C ASP A 367 -22.47 1.34 18.12
N ASP A 368 -21.86 2.22 18.94
CA ASP A 368 -22.42 3.54 19.25
C ASP A 368 -22.15 4.57 18.15
N ILE A 369 -23.08 5.52 17.98
CA ILE A 369 -22.88 6.76 17.20
C ILE A 369 -22.73 7.92 18.17
N TRP A 370 -21.71 8.76 17.97
CA TRP A 370 -21.45 9.93 18.80
C TRP A 370 -21.51 11.22 17.99
N VAL A 371 -22.32 12.18 18.45
CA VAL A 371 -22.43 13.54 17.89
C VAL A 371 -22.26 14.53 19.03
N ASP A 372 -21.34 15.47 18.90
CA ASP A 372 -21.04 16.48 19.92
C ASP A 372 -20.86 15.89 21.33
N LEU A 373 -20.10 14.79 21.41
CA LEU A 373 -19.84 14.02 22.65
C LEU A 373 -21.10 13.45 23.31
N ARG A 374 -22.16 13.20 22.54
CA ARG A 374 -23.38 12.55 23.01
C ARG A 374 -23.70 11.34 22.14
N PRO A 375 -24.12 10.21 22.74
CA PRO A 375 -24.60 9.07 21.98
C PRO A 375 -25.92 9.42 21.26
N VAL A 376 -26.12 8.84 20.09
CA VAL A 376 -27.36 8.97 19.30
C VAL A 376 -27.86 7.57 18.95
N ASP A 377 -29.13 7.31 19.24
CA ASP A 377 -29.74 5.97 19.12
C ASP A 377 -30.29 5.65 17.71
N MET A 378 -30.20 6.60 16.78
CA MET A 378 -30.76 6.50 15.42
C MET A 378 -29.70 6.79 14.37
N PRO A 379 -29.78 6.17 13.19
CA PRO A 379 -28.91 6.51 12.07
C PRO A 379 -28.96 8.00 11.72
N LEU A 380 -27.80 8.57 11.41
CA LEU A 380 -27.69 9.90 10.81
C LEU A 380 -27.97 9.77 9.32
N VAL A 381 -28.83 10.63 8.77
CA VAL A 381 -29.22 10.58 7.36
C VAL A 381 -29.36 11.99 6.81
N ARG A 382 -28.54 12.33 5.82
CA ARG A 382 -28.66 13.53 4.98
C ARG A 382 -28.54 13.12 3.52
N ILE A 383 -29.64 13.25 2.78
CA ILE A 383 -29.78 12.76 1.42
C ILE A 383 -30.62 13.71 0.57
N GLU A 384 -30.26 13.83 -0.71
CA GLU A 384 -30.97 14.64 -1.70
C GLU A 384 -31.27 13.80 -2.96
N GLU A 385 -32.44 14.00 -3.56
CA GLU A 385 -32.86 13.32 -4.80
C GLU A 385 -32.57 14.20 -6.02
N PHE A 386 -32.00 13.61 -7.07
CA PHE A 386 -31.65 14.24 -8.33
C PHE A 386 -32.18 13.42 -9.52
N ARG A 387 -32.36 14.10 -10.65
CA ARG A 387 -32.73 13.47 -11.93
C ARG A 387 -31.53 13.07 -12.76
N GLU A 388 -30.43 13.79 -12.61
CA GLU A 388 -29.23 13.61 -13.43
C GLU A 388 -28.14 12.90 -12.62
N ALA A 389 -27.24 12.22 -13.33
CA ALA A 389 -26.08 11.58 -12.74
C ALA A 389 -25.10 12.65 -12.20
N PRO A 390 -24.30 12.32 -11.17
CA PRO A 390 -23.23 13.21 -10.73
C PRO A 390 -22.14 13.37 -11.80
N SER A 391 -21.39 14.47 -11.67
CA SER A 391 -20.12 14.63 -12.37
C SER A 391 -19.05 13.67 -11.83
N ASP A 392 -18.12 13.28 -12.69
CA ASP A 392 -16.93 12.49 -12.34
C ASP A 392 -15.94 13.25 -11.45
N GLU A 393 -16.07 14.58 -11.34
CA GLU A 393 -15.18 15.45 -10.56
C GLU A 393 -14.99 14.99 -9.11
N ILE A 394 -16.02 14.36 -8.51
CA ILE A 394 -15.94 13.77 -7.16
C ILE A 394 -14.83 12.71 -7.05
N LEU A 395 -14.58 11.97 -8.13
CA LEU A 395 -13.57 10.91 -8.16
C LEU A 395 -12.17 11.45 -8.48
N GLU A 396 -12.07 12.58 -9.18
CA GLU A 396 -10.80 13.12 -9.68
C GLU A 396 -9.81 13.48 -8.56
N THR A 397 -10.31 13.89 -7.40
CA THR A 397 -9.46 14.17 -6.22
C THR A 397 -8.73 12.93 -5.72
N HIS A 398 -9.28 11.74 -5.95
CA HIS A 398 -8.77 10.46 -5.45
C HIS A 398 -8.00 9.65 -6.48
N ARG A 399 -7.99 10.07 -7.75
CA ARG A 399 -7.23 9.40 -8.82
C ARG A 399 -5.78 9.20 -8.41
N LEU A 400 -5.29 7.97 -8.54
CA LEU A 400 -3.91 7.63 -8.26
C LEU A 400 -3.01 8.43 -9.20
N PRO A 401 -2.08 9.27 -8.68
CA PRO A 401 -1.19 10.04 -9.54
C PRO A 401 -0.26 9.13 -10.35
N ALA A 402 -0.15 9.40 -11.64
CA ALA A 402 0.91 8.86 -12.47
C ALA A 402 2.24 9.52 -12.03
N LEU A 403 3.12 8.70 -11.46
CA LEU A 403 4.46 9.12 -11.01
C LEU A 403 5.52 8.56 -11.97
N PRO A 404 6.64 9.29 -12.16
CA PRO A 404 7.67 8.88 -13.09
C PRO A 404 8.25 7.51 -12.72
N VAL A 405 8.59 6.72 -13.74
CA VAL A 405 9.33 5.47 -13.60
C VAL A 405 10.71 5.54 -14.26
N TRP A 406 11.56 4.60 -13.90
CA TRP A 406 13.00 4.62 -14.16
C TRP A 406 13.38 4.63 -15.65
N ASP A 407 12.51 4.13 -16.53
CA ASP A 407 12.70 4.01 -17.97
C ASP A 407 11.99 5.12 -18.76
N GLU A 408 11.43 6.15 -18.11
CA GLU A 408 10.82 7.28 -18.82
C GLU A 408 11.81 8.27 -19.43
N ASP A 409 11.40 8.86 -20.55
CA ASP A 409 12.12 9.96 -21.17
C ASP A 409 12.29 11.14 -20.19
N GLY A 410 13.50 11.69 -20.16
CA GLY A 410 13.87 12.81 -19.29
C GLY A 410 14.15 12.42 -17.83
N VAL A 411 14.08 11.15 -17.46
CA VAL A 411 14.52 10.66 -16.15
C VAL A 411 16.03 10.55 -16.10
N ILE A 412 16.62 11.12 -15.05
CA ILE A 412 18.06 11.08 -14.81
C ILE A 412 18.37 10.03 -13.75
N ASN A 413 19.13 9.02 -14.14
CA ASN A 413 19.68 8.04 -13.22
C ASN A 413 20.98 8.57 -12.60
N VAL A 414 21.01 8.76 -11.28
CA VAL A 414 22.16 9.36 -10.57
C VAL A 414 23.43 8.51 -10.63
N ARG A 415 23.34 7.20 -10.93
CA ARG A 415 24.53 6.32 -11.06
C ARG A 415 25.20 6.43 -12.42
N GLU A 416 24.52 6.99 -13.41
CA GLU A 416 25.06 7.20 -14.74
C GLU A 416 25.88 8.50 -14.82
N ALA A 417 26.65 8.64 -15.89
CA ALA A 417 27.31 9.92 -16.18
C ALA A 417 26.26 11.02 -16.43
N PRO A 418 26.50 12.26 -15.96
CA PRO A 418 27.73 12.75 -15.34
C PRO A 418 27.83 12.56 -13.81
N PHE A 419 26.75 12.16 -13.13
CA PHE A 419 26.64 12.20 -11.67
C PHE A 419 27.40 11.09 -10.95
N ARG A 420 27.35 9.86 -11.46
CA ARG A 420 28.16 8.72 -10.99
C ARG A 420 28.05 8.47 -9.47
N ALA A 421 26.89 8.69 -8.87
CA ALA A 421 26.59 8.25 -7.51
C ALA A 421 26.91 6.76 -7.36
N ARG A 422 27.42 6.35 -6.19
CA ARG A 422 27.84 4.98 -5.92
C ARG A 422 26.69 4.12 -5.42
N GLY A 423 25.90 4.63 -4.47
CA GLY A 423 24.88 3.85 -3.79
C GLY A 423 25.46 2.67 -3.00
N ASP A 424 26.67 2.81 -2.46
CA ASP A 424 27.42 1.77 -1.74
C ASP A 424 27.34 1.89 -0.20
N GLY A 425 26.65 2.91 0.31
CA GLY A 425 26.46 3.20 1.73
C GLY A 425 27.67 3.81 2.43
N VAL A 426 28.78 4.04 1.73
CA VAL A 426 30.03 4.56 2.32
C VAL A 426 30.56 5.81 1.61
N THR A 427 30.35 5.91 0.30
CA THR A 427 30.69 7.09 -0.48
C THR A 427 29.65 8.18 -0.21
N ASP A 428 30.11 9.42 -0.02
CA ASP A 428 29.21 10.57 0.04
C ASP A 428 28.57 10.81 -1.34
N ASP A 429 27.32 10.40 -1.48
CA ASP A 429 26.52 10.56 -2.70
C ASP A 429 25.76 11.89 -2.74
N TRP A 430 25.84 12.70 -1.66
CA TRP A 430 25.17 13.99 -1.59
C TRP A 430 25.50 14.91 -2.79
N PRO A 431 26.77 15.11 -3.21
CA PRO A 431 27.07 16.02 -4.31
C PRO A 431 26.44 15.58 -5.64
N ALA A 432 26.39 14.28 -5.89
CA ALA A 432 25.85 13.72 -7.12
C ALA A 432 24.33 13.86 -7.17
N ILE A 433 23.65 13.50 -6.08
CA ILE A 433 22.18 13.56 -5.99
C ILE A 433 21.71 15.01 -5.99
N GLN A 434 22.34 15.89 -5.21
CA GLN A 434 21.98 17.32 -5.19
C GLN A 434 22.16 17.95 -6.57
N ALA A 435 23.31 17.73 -7.23
CA ALA A 435 23.54 18.29 -8.56
C ALA A 435 22.54 17.78 -9.61
N ALA A 436 22.08 16.53 -9.49
CA ALA A 436 21.03 16.00 -10.35
C ALA A 436 19.68 16.70 -10.11
N GLY A 437 19.29 16.89 -8.84
CA GLY A 437 18.07 17.61 -8.47
C GLY A 437 18.11 19.09 -8.85
N ASP A 438 19.27 19.73 -8.79
CA ASP A 438 19.45 21.12 -9.19
C ASP A 438 19.24 21.29 -10.70
N GLN A 439 19.74 20.36 -11.52
CA GLN A 439 19.72 20.45 -12.98
C GLN A 439 18.46 19.86 -13.62
N PHE A 440 17.85 18.86 -13.00
CA PHE A 440 16.78 18.07 -13.61
C PHE A 440 15.59 17.92 -12.68
N GLN A 441 14.39 17.80 -13.27
CA GLN A 441 13.17 17.61 -12.50
C GLN A 441 13.00 16.16 -12.05
N ARG A 442 13.28 15.19 -12.92
CA ARG A 442 13.02 13.76 -12.68
C ARG A 442 14.32 13.03 -12.36
N VAL A 443 14.51 12.66 -11.10
CA VAL A 443 15.76 12.08 -10.60
C VAL A 443 15.47 10.70 -10.00
N PHE A 444 16.07 9.68 -10.61
CA PHE A 444 15.94 8.29 -10.23
C PHE A 444 17.18 7.80 -9.46
N LEU A 445 16.92 7.20 -8.29
CA LEU A 445 17.87 6.51 -7.45
C LEU A 445 17.65 5.00 -7.59
N PRO A 446 18.40 4.29 -8.46
CA PRO A 446 18.30 2.84 -8.55
C PRO A 446 18.66 2.14 -7.23
N LYS A 447 18.49 0.81 -7.17
CA LYS A 447 18.88 0.00 -6.01
C LYS A 447 20.27 0.38 -5.49
N GLY A 448 20.35 0.58 -4.17
CA GLY A 448 21.56 0.98 -3.47
C GLY A 448 21.28 1.69 -2.16
N THR A 449 22.33 1.91 -1.38
CA THR A 449 22.31 2.74 -0.16
C THR A 449 23.09 4.01 -0.42
N TYR A 450 22.44 5.16 -0.41
CA TYR A 450 23.04 6.45 -0.72
C TYR A 450 23.33 7.21 0.56
N ALA A 451 24.61 7.33 0.92
CA ALA A 451 25.04 8.02 2.12
C ALA A 451 25.19 9.53 1.86
N LEU A 452 24.66 10.35 2.76
CA LEU A 452 24.62 11.80 2.61
C LEU A 452 25.47 12.51 3.66
N SER A 453 26.36 13.42 3.26
CA SER A 453 27.07 14.29 4.22
C SER A 453 26.22 15.42 4.80
N LYS A 454 25.07 15.74 4.19
CA LYS A 454 24.13 16.81 4.61
C LYS A 454 22.75 16.64 3.92
N PRO A 455 21.73 17.45 4.25
CA PRO A 455 20.39 17.30 3.66
C PRO A 455 20.37 17.52 2.14
N ILE A 456 19.59 16.71 1.41
CA ILE A 456 19.20 17.01 0.03
C ILE A 456 18.09 18.07 0.05
N GLN A 457 18.31 19.17 -0.64
CA GLN A 457 17.31 20.24 -0.81
C GLN A 457 16.62 20.04 -2.15
N LEU A 458 15.30 19.84 -2.13
CA LEU A 458 14.49 19.72 -3.34
C LEU A 458 14.06 21.10 -3.86
N LYS A 459 13.65 21.15 -5.12
CA LYS A 459 12.91 22.28 -5.70
C LYS A 459 11.41 21.99 -5.70
N SER A 460 10.62 23.04 -5.92
CA SER A 460 9.15 22.98 -5.95
C SER A 460 8.58 22.06 -7.03
N ASP A 461 9.37 21.65 -8.01
CA ASP A 461 8.99 20.77 -9.12
C ASP A 461 9.85 19.50 -9.20
N THR A 462 10.68 19.23 -8.17
CA THR A 462 11.51 18.03 -8.14
C THR A 462 10.66 16.78 -7.97
N ARG A 463 10.98 15.76 -8.75
CA ARG A 463 10.44 14.40 -8.68
C ARG A 463 11.60 13.46 -8.39
N LEU A 464 11.83 13.19 -7.11
CA LEU A 464 12.92 12.35 -6.62
C LEU A 464 12.36 10.98 -6.25
N PHE A 465 12.90 9.90 -6.82
CA PHE A 465 12.32 8.59 -6.59
C PHE A 465 13.31 7.44 -6.63
N GLY A 466 13.03 6.42 -5.83
CA GLY A 466 13.78 5.17 -5.82
C GLY A 466 13.12 4.07 -6.66
N LEU A 467 13.68 2.86 -6.62
CA LEU A 467 13.10 1.71 -7.29
C LEU A 467 11.93 1.13 -6.51
N THR A 468 12.13 0.84 -5.22
CA THR A 468 11.07 0.45 -4.26
C THR A 468 11.45 0.92 -2.86
N ASN A 469 10.47 0.91 -1.95
CA ASN A 469 10.64 1.33 -0.55
C ASN A 469 11.58 0.44 0.29
N ILE A 470 12.14 -0.65 -0.28
CA ILE A 470 13.10 -1.56 0.37
C ILE A 470 14.41 -1.71 -0.42
N LEU A 471 14.42 -1.39 -1.73
CA LEU A 471 15.61 -1.57 -2.57
C LEU A 471 16.48 -0.31 -2.72
N THR A 472 15.87 0.87 -2.55
CA THR A 472 16.58 2.16 -2.57
C THR A 472 16.56 2.74 -1.17
N GLU A 473 17.72 2.95 -0.57
CA GLU A 473 17.88 3.49 0.78
C GLU A 473 18.66 4.80 0.75
N VAL A 474 18.16 5.82 1.44
CA VAL A 474 18.88 7.08 1.71
C VAL A 474 19.18 7.13 3.20
N THR A 475 20.44 7.41 3.56
CA THR A 475 20.95 7.36 4.94
C THR A 475 21.94 8.50 5.15
N PRO A 476 22.13 9.03 6.38
CA PRO A 476 23.23 9.95 6.62
C PRO A 476 24.55 9.19 6.53
N LEU A 477 25.60 9.88 6.10
CA LEU A 477 26.97 9.42 6.22
C LEU A 477 27.37 9.48 7.70
N ASP A 478 27.99 8.41 8.19
CA ASP A 478 28.39 8.31 9.59
C ASP A 478 29.35 9.45 9.99
N GLY A 479 29.13 10.03 11.17
CA GLY A 479 29.92 11.17 11.67
C GLY A 479 29.81 12.48 10.88
N ALA A 480 28.91 12.59 9.90
CA ALA A 480 28.74 13.82 9.13
C ALA A 480 28.31 15.00 10.03
N PRO A 481 29.06 16.14 10.03
CA PRO A 481 28.80 17.25 10.94
C PRO A 481 27.38 17.83 10.85
N ALA A 482 26.77 17.84 9.67
CA ALA A 482 25.41 18.34 9.46
C ALA A 482 24.34 17.53 10.23
N PHE A 483 24.64 16.28 10.59
CA PHE A 483 23.74 15.36 11.28
C PHE A 483 24.16 15.08 12.73
N SER A 484 25.01 15.93 13.30
CA SER A 484 25.55 15.79 14.66
C SER A 484 25.23 16.97 15.59
N ASP A 485 24.47 17.97 15.13
CA ASP A 485 24.05 19.12 15.93
C ASP A 485 22.70 18.86 16.61
N ALA A 486 22.72 18.61 17.92
CA ALA A 486 21.51 18.37 18.71
C ALA A 486 20.65 19.62 18.92
N ILE A 487 21.22 20.82 18.74
CA ILE A 487 20.48 22.09 18.85
C ILE A 487 19.70 22.33 17.55
N ASN A 488 20.27 21.93 16.41
CA ASN A 488 19.70 22.15 15.09
C ASN A 488 19.67 20.85 14.27
N PRO A 489 18.84 19.86 14.65
CA PRO A 489 18.73 18.59 13.94
C PRO A 489 18.29 18.81 12.49
N GLN A 490 18.78 17.97 11.58
CA GLN A 490 18.59 18.14 10.14
C GLN A 490 17.84 16.95 9.52
N PRO A 491 16.98 17.17 8.51
CA PRO A 491 16.35 16.06 7.79
C PRO A 491 17.31 15.44 6.78
N LEU A 492 17.07 14.21 6.32
CA LEU A 492 17.76 13.69 5.12
C LEU A 492 17.33 14.46 3.87
N ILE A 493 16.04 14.77 3.77
CA ILE A 493 15.44 15.47 2.63
C ILE A 493 14.64 16.66 3.15
N LEU A 494 14.90 17.83 2.57
CA LEU A 494 14.20 19.07 2.85
C LEU A 494 13.53 19.57 1.57
N THR A 495 12.22 19.80 1.61
CA THR A 495 11.52 20.47 0.50
C THR A 495 11.49 21.99 0.74
N PRO A 496 11.30 22.81 -0.31
CA PRO A 496 11.09 24.24 -0.12
C PRO A 496 9.72 24.49 0.52
N ASP A 497 9.53 25.68 1.07
CA ASP A 497 8.23 26.16 1.50
C ASP A 497 7.50 26.80 0.32
N ASP A 498 6.61 26.03 -0.31
CA ASP A 498 5.92 26.46 -1.51
C ASP A 498 4.56 25.76 -1.68
N ALA A 499 3.48 26.54 -1.51
CA ALA A 499 2.11 26.06 -1.64
C ALA A 499 1.71 25.65 -3.07
N GLU A 500 2.43 26.10 -4.09
CA GLU A 500 2.15 25.77 -5.49
C GLU A 500 3.04 24.64 -6.04
N ALA A 501 3.93 24.12 -5.20
CA ALA A 501 4.82 23.03 -5.57
C ALA A 501 4.08 21.77 -6.01
N THR A 502 4.70 21.08 -6.97
CA THR A 502 4.28 19.81 -7.59
C THR A 502 5.30 18.70 -7.31
N THR A 503 6.01 18.81 -6.18
CA THR A 503 7.09 17.91 -5.79
C THR A 503 6.56 16.48 -5.62
N GLU A 504 7.32 15.50 -6.12
CA GLU A 504 7.01 14.08 -5.97
C GLU A 504 8.19 13.38 -5.27
N LEU A 505 7.91 12.64 -4.19
CA LEU A 505 8.90 11.85 -3.45
C LEU A 505 8.36 10.44 -3.22
N HIS A 506 8.99 9.42 -3.80
CA HIS A 506 8.44 8.06 -3.68
C HIS A 506 9.44 6.92 -3.78
N SER A 507 8.99 5.74 -3.34
CA SER A 507 9.66 4.45 -3.56
C SER A 507 11.06 4.35 -2.94
N MET A 508 11.24 4.76 -1.67
CA MET A 508 12.53 4.65 -0.99
C MET A 508 12.42 4.46 0.52
N THR A 509 13.43 3.83 1.09
CA THR A 509 13.70 3.84 2.54
C THR A 509 14.41 5.14 2.92
N LEU A 510 13.94 5.80 3.99
CA LEU A 510 14.63 6.92 4.62
C LEU A 510 15.19 6.45 5.97
N LYS A 511 16.43 5.99 5.97
CA LYS A 511 17.02 5.35 7.15
C LYS A 511 17.66 6.37 8.07
N VAL A 512 17.27 6.31 9.33
CA VAL A 512 17.78 7.15 10.42
C VAL A 512 18.56 6.27 11.39
N PRO A 513 19.89 6.16 11.27
CA PRO A 513 20.72 5.35 12.15
C PRO A 513 20.73 5.88 13.58
N VAL A 514 20.87 4.96 14.53
CA VAL A 514 20.97 5.28 15.96
C VAL A 514 22.20 6.15 16.28
N THR A 515 23.29 5.99 15.52
CA THR A 515 24.55 6.71 15.67
C THR A 515 24.46 8.19 15.28
N ASN A 516 23.37 8.60 14.63
CA ASN A 516 23.13 9.97 14.19
C ASN A 516 21.83 10.49 14.83
N PRO A 517 21.78 10.71 16.16
CA PRO A 517 20.55 11.05 16.86
C PRO A 517 19.97 12.43 16.47
N CYS A 518 20.71 13.23 15.71
CA CYS A 518 20.31 14.57 15.28
C CYS A 518 19.79 14.60 13.83
N VAL A 519 19.53 13.43 13.22
CA VAL A 519 18.90 13.33 11.90
C VAL A 519 17.47 12.84 12.02
N TYR A 520 16.60 13.33 11.14
CA TYR A 520 15.26 12.79 10.92
C TYR A 520 15.01 12.58 9.41
N ALA A 521 13.93 11.91 9.03
CA ALA A 521 13.78 11.42 7.66
C ALA A 521 13.46 12.55 6.67
N LEU A 522 12.45 13.37 6.97
CA LEU A 522 11.89 14.29 6.00
C LEU A 522 11.28 15.54 6.66
N HIS A 523 11.55 16.71 6.07
CA HIS A 523 10.81 17.94 6.32
C HIS A 523 10.07 18.35 5.05
N TRP A 524 8.75 18.20 5.06
CA TRP A 524 7.85 18.44 3.95
C TRP A 524 7.07 19.74 4.13
N ARG A 525 7.28 20.68 3.22
CA ARG A 525 6.78 22.06 3.23
C ARG A 525 6.19 22.47 1.87
N VAL A 526 5.84 21.49 1.04
CA VAL A 526 5.31 21.70 -0.31
C VAL A 526 3.82 21.42 -0.38
N GLY A 527 3.14 22.17 -1.24
CA GLY A 527 1.69 22.31 -1.26
C GLY A 527 0.88 21.13 -1.77
N SER A 528 -0.43 21.37 -1.86
CA SER A 528 -1.47 20.36 -2.10
C SER A 528 -1.37 19.56 -3.42
N LYS A 529 -0.59 20.05 -4.38
CA LYS A 529 -0.35 19.35 -5.66
C LYS A 529 0.80 18.33 -5.58
N SER A 530 1.54 18.32 -4.48
CA SER A 530 2.68 17.42 -4.27
C SER A 530 2.24 16.03 -3.79
N VAL A 531 3.09 15.02 -4.01
CA VAL A 531 2.79 13.61 -3.71
C VAL A 531 3.95 12.95 -2.99
N ALA A 532 3.63 12.26 -1.90
CA ALA A 532 4.52 11.34 -1.20
C ALA A 532 3.94 9.92 -1.26
N ARG A 533 4.72 8.91 -1.66
CA ARG A 533 4.17 7.56 -1.88
C ARG A 533 5.18 6.47 -1.60
N ASN A 534 4.81 5.46 -0.83
CA ASN A 534 5.70 4.34 -0.48
C ASN A 534 7.04 4.81 0.09
N LEU A 535 7.01 5.76 1.03
CA LEU A 535 8.18 6.17 1.80
C LEU A 535 8.26 5.31 3.05
N TYR A 536 9.44 4.76 3.32
CA TYR A 536 9.67 3.87 4.44
C TYR A 536 10.72 4.46 5.37
N PRO A 537 10.37 5.46 6.19
CA PRO A 537 11.27 5.95 7.21
C PRO A 537 11.45 4.87 8.28
N ILE A 538 12.70 4.54 8.56
CA ILE A 538 13.01 3.47 9.51
C ILE A 538 14.26 3.82 10.31
N ARG A 539 14.23 3.43 11.58
CA ARG A 539 15.40 3.37 12.45
C ARG A 539 15.73 1.90 12.70
N PRO A 540 17.02 1.53 12.86
CA PRO A 540 17.39 0.17 13.24
C PRO A 540 16.52 -0.36 14.39
N LEU A 541 16.17 -1.63 14.32
CA LEU A 541 15.17 -2.25 15.19
C LEU A 541 15.63 -2.44 16.63
N TRP A 542 16.95 -2.40 16.85
CA TRP A 542 17.58 -2.32 18.16
C TRP A 542 19.06 -1.88 18.06
N HIS A 543 19.62 -1.31 19.13
CA HIS A 543 21.05 -1.02 19.31
C HIS A 543 21.33 -0.82 20.81
N PRO A 544 22.40 -1.39 21.39
CA PRO A 544 22.64 -1.35 22.84
C PRO A 544 22.92 0.05 23.38
N HIS A 545 23.31 0.98 22.50
CA HIS A 545 23.71 2.35 22.86
C HIS A 545 22.77 3.41 22.31
N ALA A 546 21.51 3.09 22.06
CA ALA A 546 20.65 4.09 21.46
C ALA A 546 20.21 5.17 22.42
N ILE A 547 20.49 6.38 21.96
CA ILE A 547 20.02 7.60 22.59
C ILE A 547 18.54 7.76 22.24
N ALA A 548 17.76 8.18 23.23
CA ALA A 548 16.35 8.52 23.05
C ALA A 548 16.20 9.62 22.00
N MET A 549 15.30 9.41 21.05
CA MET A 549 15.00 10.33 19.97
C MET A 549 13.81 11.20 20.35
N SER A 550 14.00 12.50 20.38
CA SER A 550 12.94 13.49 20.64
C SER A 550 12.37 14.10 19.36
N GLN A 551 13.15 14.09 18.29
CA GLN A 551 12.77 14.73 17.03
C GLN A 551 11.74 13.88 16.26
N PRO A 552 10.76 14.51 15.60
CA PRO A 552 9.80 13.77 14.79
C PRO A 552 10.51 13.08 13.62
N MET A 553 10.07 11.87 13.25
CA MET A 553 10.63 11.15 12.10
C MET A 553 10.32 11.88 10.79
N ILE A 554 9.06 12.30 10.61
CA ILE A 554 8.65 13.18 9.52
C ILE A 554 7.99 14.42 10.12
N ARG A 555 8.40 15.58 9.58
CA ARG A 555 7.78 16.87 9.88
C ARG A 555 7.07 17.41 8.64
N ILE A 556 5.82 17.84 8.82
CA ILE A 556 5.06 18.60 7.83
C ILE A 556 4.78 19.97 8.44
N SER A 557 5.19 21.05 7.78
CA SER A 557 4.91 22.40 8.29
C SER A 557 4.70 23.41 7.17
N ASP A 558 4.20 24.59 7.54
CA ASP A 558 4.03 25.72 6.63
C ASP A 558 3.14 25.36 5.42
N SER A 559 3.65 25.44 4.20
CA SER A 559 2.92 25.02 3.00
C SER A 559 2.81 23.49 2.84
N GLY A 560 3.21 22.68 3.83
CA GLY A 560 3.19 21.24 3.74
C GLY A 560 1.77 20.65 3.59
N GLY A 561 1.45 20.11 2.42
CA GLY A 561 0.19 19.44 2.13
C GLY A 561 0.39 18.22 1.23
N GLY A 562 -0.55 17.97 0.34
CA GLY A 562 -0.42 16.99 -0.73
C GLY A 562 -1.06 15.66 -0.39
N ARG A 563 -0.78 14.67 -1.25
CA ARG A 563 -1.35 13.31 -1.14
C ARG A 563 -0.27 12.32 -0.73
N TRP A 564 -0.54 11.60 0.35
CA TRP A 564 0.35 10.63 0.96
C TRP A 564 -0.23 9.23 0.82
N TYR A 565 0.49 8.31 0.19
CA TYR A 565 -0.02 6.96 -0.10
C TYR A 565 0.79 5.87 0.59
N THR A 566 0.09 4.97 1.30
CA THR A 566 0.62 3.83 2.05
C THR A 566 1.83 4.23 2.90
N GLN A 567 1.57 5.07 3.90
CA GLN A 567 2.62 5.60 4.74
C GLN A 567 2.89 4.70 5.93
N THR A 568 3.85 3.79 5.76
CA THR A 568 4.33 2.88 6.81
C THR A 568 5.36 3.56 7.70
N LEU A 569 5.12 3.54 9.02
CA LEU A 569 6.00 4.12 10.02
C LEU A 569 6.17 3.12 11.16
N LEU A 570 7.36 2.52 11.23
CA LEU A 570 7.66 1.51 12.22
C LEU A 570 8.81 1.98 13.11
N GLY A 571 8.65 1.87 14.43
CA GLY A 571 9.73 2.16 15.36
C GLY A 571 9.43 1.62 16.74
N TRP A 572 10.20 0.65 17.22
CA TRP A 572 9.87 -0.15 18.40
C TRP A 572 10.41 0.39 19.74
N TRP A 573 11.40 1.28 19.71
CA TRP A 573 12.22 1.58 20.89
C TRP A 573 13.00 2.89 20.76
N SER A 574 13.54 3.35 21.90
CA SER A 574 14.37 4.56 22.02
C SER A 574 13.74 5.84 21.48
N GLN A 575 12.42 5.98 21.63
CA GLN A 575 11.73 7.27 21.50
C GLN A 575 11.59 7.95 22.86
N ALA A 576 11.79 9.27 22.89
CA ALA A 576 11.45 10.10 24.03
C ALA A 576 9.96 10.48 24.00
N PRO A 577 9.37 10.95 25.11
CA PRO A 577 7.95 11.32 25.16
C PRO A 577 7.49 12.32 24.09
N ASP A 578 8.38 13.22 23.67
CA ASP A 578 8.15 14.28 22.68
C ASP A 578 8.33 13.83 21.22
N TYR A 579 8.84 12.61 20.99
CA TYR A 579 8.91 12.01 19.66
C TYR A 579 7.54 11.90 19.00
N ARG A 580 7.50 12.05 17.67
CA ARG A 580 6.36 11.67 16.82
C ARG A 580 6.85 10.92 15.59
N HIS A 581 6.09 9.95 15.11
CA HIS A 581 6.29 9.43 13.75
C HIS A 581 5.96 10.52 12.72
N PHE A 582 4.85 11.23 12.93
CA PHE A 582 4.48 12.44 12.18
C PHE A 582 4.20 13.59 13.14
N LEU A 583 4.83 14.73 12.86
CA LEU A 583 4.43 16.01 13.43
C LEU A 583 3.98 16.93 12.29
N VAL A 584 2.72 17.34 12.32
CA VAL A 584 2.11 18.27 11.35
C VAL A 584 1.79 19.57 12.08
N GLU A 585 2.35 20.69 11.62
CA GLU A 585 2.26 21.97 12.34
C GLU A 585 1.89 23.13 11.41
N GLY A 586 0.79 23.82 11.71
CA GLY A 586 0.43 25.10 11.12
C GLY A 586 0.03 25.08 9.63
N THR A 587 -0.02 23.92 9.00
CA THR A 587 -0.42 23.83 7.59
C THR A 587 -1.92 24.10 7.41
N THR A 588 -2.23 24.86 6.36
CA THR A 588 -3.60 25.07 5.88
C THR A 588 -3.82 24.46 4.49
N GLN A 589 -2.78 23.87 3.91
CA GLN A 589 -2.86 23.19 2.62
C GLN A 589 -3.64 21.89 2.77
N PRO A 590 -4.49 21.51 1.79
CA PRO A 590 -5.09 20.19 1.76
C PRO A 590 -4.02 19.09 1.92
N LEU A 591 -4.16 18.29 2.97
CA LEU A 591 -3.26 17.21 3.33
C LEU A 591 -4.05 15.92 3.46
N ARG A 592 -3.75 14.92 2.63
CA ARG A 592 -4.53 13.68 2.54
C ARG A 592 -3.65 12.47 2.73
N PHE A 593 -4.03 11.60 3.66
CA PHE A 593 -3.40 10.31 3.86
C PHE A 593 -4.31 9.19 3.35
N TYR A 594 -3.83 8.48 2.33
CA TYR A 594 -4.41 7.24 1.84
C TYR A 594 -3.66 6.09 2.53
N HIS A 595 -4.18 5.70 3.69
CA HIS A 595 -3.61 4.75 4.64
C HIS A 595 -2.41 5.30 5.41
N LEU A 596 -2.66 5.65 6.68
CA LEU A 596 -1.64 6.10 7.63
C LEU A 596 -1.34 4.99 8.63
N GLN A 597 -0.07 4.63 8.80
CA GLN A 597 0.29 3.45 9.58
C GLN A 597 1.43 3.68 10.59
N PRO A 598 1.15 4.40 11.69
CA PRO A 598 2.07 4.59 12.80
C PRO A 598 2.07 3.40 13.77
N GLN A 599 3.21 2.79 14.03
CA GLN A 599 3.28 1.65 14.96
C GLN A 599 4.47 1.68 15.91
N HIS A 600 4.24 1.08 17.09
CA HIS A 600 5.22 0.69 18.10
C HIS A 600 6.00 1.82 18.79
N ALA A 601 5.72 3.09 18.47
CA ALA A 601 6.44 4.19 19.09
C ALA A 601 6.06 4.34 20.57
N ARG A 602 7.07 4.56 21.41
CA ARG A 602 6.91 4.81 22.85
C ARG A 602 6.97 6.30 23.14
N CYS A 603 5.88 7.01 22.83
CA CYS A 603 5.79 8.47 22.93
C CYS A 603 4.40 8.92 23.42
N GLN A 604 4.15 10.23 23.59
CA GLN A 604 2.85 10.74 24.05
C GLN A 604 1.72 10.53 23.03
N ALA A 605 2.03 10.68 21.74
CA ALA A 605 1.15 10.36 20.63
C ALA A 605 2.02 9.93 19.45
N MET A 606 1.59 8.97 18.63
CA MET A 606 2.42 8.56 17.48
C MET A 606 2.37 9.58 16.35
N VAL A 607 1.22 10.23 16.16
CA VAL A 607 0.99 11.28 15.19
C VAL A 607 0.40 12.48 15.92
N GLU A 608 0.90 13.68 15.63
CA GLU A 608 0.36 14.90 16.20
C GLU A 608 0.12 15.95 15.12
N PHE A 609 -1.07 16.56 15.16
CA PHE A 609 -1.45 17.71 14.36
C PHE A 609 -1.62 18.92 15.30
N ARG A 610 -0.92 20.02 15.01
CA ARG A 610 -1.01 21.28 15.76
C ARG A 610 -1.41 22.40 14.81
N ASP A 611 -2.52 23.07 15.10
CA ASP A 611 -3.04 24.21 14.35
C ASP A 611 -3.13 23.93 12.83
N ALA A 612 -3.41 22.68 12.46
CA ALA A 612 -3.52 22.24 11.07
C ALA A 612 -4.96 22.36 10.56
N SER A 613 -5.14 22.53 9.26
CA SER A 613 -6.48 22.53 8.64
C SER A 613 -6.52 21.76 7.33
N ASN A 614 -7.70 21.26 6.95
CA ASN A 614 -7.94 20.53 5.70
C ASN A 614 -7.17 19.20 5.64
N VAL A 615 -7.31 18.40 6.70
CA VAL A 615 -6.64 17.11 6.85
C VAL A 615 -7.64 15.98 6.63
N ASP A 616 -7.39 15.10 5.66
CA ASP A 616 -8.17 13.89 5.45
C ASP A 616 -7.30 12.66 5.79
N ILE A 617 -7.78 11.75 6.65
CA ILE A 617 -7.11 10.46 6.94
C ILE A 617 -8.02 9.30 6.51
N PHE A 618 -7.80 8.81 5.30
CA PHE A 618 -8.50 7.64 4.77
C PHE A 618 -7.83 6.36 5.26
N SER A 619 -8.40 5.79 6.34
CA SER A 619 -7.91 4.61 7.06
C SER A 619 -6.62 4.85 7.85
N ILE A 620 -6.58 4.24 9.04
CA ILE A 620 -5.43 4.23 9.92
C ILE A 620 -5.26 2.83 10.54
N LYS A 621 -4.01 2.41 10.69
CA LYS A 621 -3.66 1.20 11.46
C LYS A 621 -2.50 1.49 12.38
N ALA A 622 -2.67 1.17 13.65
CA ALA A 622 -1.61 1.33 14.64
C ALA A 622 -1.50 0.11 15.56
N GLU A 623 -0.33 -0.04 16.16
CA GLU A 623 -0.08 -0.97 17.26
C GLU A 623 0.73 -0.24 18.35
N GLY A 624 0.36 -0.47 19.60
CA GLY A 624 0.94 0.21 20.77
C GLY A 624 -0.13 0.53 21.81
N ASP A 625 0.32 1.01 22.96
CA ASP A 625 -0.50 1.37 24.13
C ASP A 625 -0.59 2.90 24.34
N VAL A 626 -0.15 3.67 23.36
CA VAL A 626 -0.15 5.15 23.37
C VAL A 626 -1.19 5.72 22.41
N PRO A 627 -1.66 6.95 22.61
CA PRO A 627 -2.50 7.65 21.65
C PRO A 627 -1.96 7.57 20.22
N ILE A 628 -2.82 7.19 19.27
CA ILE A 628 -2.42 7.05 17.87
C ILE A 628 -2.28 8.44 17.24
N VAL A 629 -3.32 9.26 17.37
CA VAL A 629 -3.38 10.61 16.81
C VAL A 629 -3.81 11.58 17.90
N GLU A 630 -3.08 12.68 18.02
CA GLU A 630 -3.44 13.85 18.80
C GLU A 630 -3.68 15.04 17.86
N MET A 631 -4.77 15.77 18.07
CA MET A 631 -5.12 16.93 17.25
C MET A 631 -5.44 18.12 18.15
N ASN A 632 -4.59 19.15 18.07
CA ASN A 632 -4.68 20.36 18.87
C ASN A 632 -4.91 21.56 17.94
N GLY A 633 -5.99 22.33 18.16
CA GLY A 633 -6.29 23.53 17.35
C GLY A 633 -6.65 23.26 15.89
N CYS A 634 -6.92 22.01 15.51
CA CYS A 634 -7.15 21.62 14.13
C CYS A 634 -8.59 21.93 13.65
N ARG A 635 -8.77 22.13 12.34
CA ARG A 635 -10.07 22.45 11.72
C ARG A 635 -10.26 21.73 10.40
N ASN A 636 -11.51 21.46 10.02
CA ASN A 636 -11.85 20.76 8.79
C ASN A 636 -11.02 19.47 8.63
N VAL A 637 -11.21 18.55 9.57
CA VAL A 637 -10.56 17.25 9.59
C VAL A 637 -11.59 16.20 9.26
N ARG A 638 -11.22 15.28 8.38
CA ARG A 638 -12.07 14.18 7.92
C ARG A 638 -11.43 12.82 8.21
#